data_AF-A0A2T6CKI5-F1
#
_entry.id   AF-A0A2T6CKI5-F1
#
_cell.length_a   1.000
_cell.length_b   1.000
_cell.length_c   1.000
_cell.angle_alpha   90.00
_cell.angle_beta   90.00
_cell.angle_gamma   90.00
#
_symmetry.space_group_name_H-M   'P 1'
#
loop_
_entity.id
_entity.type
_entity.pdbx_description
1 polymer ?
#
loop_
_entity_poly.entity_id
_entity_poly.type
_entity_poly.pdbx_seq_one_letter_code
_entity_poly.pdbx_strand_id
1 'polypeptide(L)'
;MKPSVERLTEQFTQLIGPEAFAKATAARAAAQAAAKVAAEAAAAKAAAAAAAAKAAAATAGATPAPAVPAAPRPAPAASAVAPAATGPAAPRPAPAAAATPAPAAAPAAPRPAVAPRPAVAGAPVAPRPAPAAGAAAPVAPRPAPAPAAPVLPPLPVEATNHAAKGYDFDAIVAPDQVVKAAEILDADGFGLDTITGVDWIAQNEMEVVYDFFHPTASLRVAVRTRVPRATPEVPTISKIFGGADWHERETHDFFGIKFTGHRGLKPFLLPEDANFHPLRKDYQPDTAPVPTAPAAPAPSAPALPVLTPAAVAAGAPEETFVLNLGPQHPAAHGVLRVLMTMDGEWVENAEPVVGYIHRMHEKMGENRTWAKFLPNTSRIDYLSAMHYTHAYVGAVERALKIEVPERAEYVRVITSELNRISSHMVWWGAMLSDLGGLSPFLYAFDDRERILDALEALCGARLTYCYYRFGGLYNDADDAFLKAVRDFVKHMPPRLKMYRDLVTDNIILRKRLEGIGPISADMCRKYGATGPVIRGAGVAYDVRRVEPYSVYPKLQFKIPVYPQADSMARYLVRMDEMEESLHIIEQCLDLIQPGPFMAPKVPRVLKLPPGDYTYAVEAARGRFMVRIVSDNKEIPYRVKLRTPSLSNLSLFEEASKGMMLPDALAMMATLDLVIPDIDR
;
A
#
# COMPACT_ATOMS: atom_id res chain seq x y z
N MET A 1 23.60 -23.90 -3.59
CA MET A 1 24.30 -22.76 -4.21
C MET A 1 23.38 -21.55 -4.13
N LYS A 2 23.89 -20.33 -3.92
CA LYS A 2 23.04 -19.13 -3.98
C LYS A 2 22.55 -18.95 -5.44
N PRO A 3 21.28 -18.61 -5.68
CA PRO A 3 20.80 -18.32 -7.02
C PRO A 3 21.52 -17.09 -7.58
N SER A 4 21.74 -17.08 -8.88
CA SER A 4 22.34 -15.97 -9.62
C SER A 4 21.60 -15.77 -10.94
N VAL A 5 21.75 -14.60 -11.53
CA VAL A 5 21.13 -14.25 -12.81
C VAL A 5 21.63 -15.18 -13.93
N GLU A 6 22.90 -15.58 -13.90
CA GLU A 6 23.47 -16.51 -14.88
C GLU A 6 22.80 -17.89 -14.80
N ARG A 7 22.67 -18.43 -13.58
CA ARG A 7 22.04 -19.73 -13.36
C ARG A 7 20.57 -19.74 -13.75
N LEU A 8 19.83 -18.68 -13.40
CA LEU A 8 18.45 -18.51 -13.83
C LEU A 8 18.35 -18.41 -15.35
N THR A 9 19.31 -17.71 -15.99
CA THR A 9 19.36 -17.62 -17.45
C THR A 9 19.52 -19.01 -18.05
N GLU A 10 20.46 -19.83 -17.56
CA GLU A 10 20.66 -21.20 -18.03
C GLU A 10 19.42 -22.08 -17.86
N GLN A 11 18.80 -22.06 -16.67
CA GLN A 11 17.60 -22.85 -16.37
C GLN A 11 16.41 -22.46 -17.25
N PHE A 12 16.17 -21.15 -17.45
CA PHE A 12 15.06 -20.69 -18.29
C PHE A 12 15.37 -20.86 -19.80
N THR A 13 16.62 -20.77 -20.23
CA THR A 13 17.01 -21.14 -21.60
C THR A 13 16.73 -22.62 -21.87
N GLN A 14 17.01 -23.51 -20.91
CA GLN A 14 16.68 -24.93 -21.02
C GLN A 14 15.16 -25.16 -21.04
N LEU A 15 14.39 -24.43 -20.23
CA LEU A 15 12.93 -24.52 -20.19
C LEU A 15 12.29 -24.14 -21.53
N ILE A 16 12.75 -23.05 -22.15
CA ILE A 16 12.11 -22.44 -23.32
C ILE A 16 12.62 -23.02 -24.63
N GLY A 17 13.85 -23.54 -24.64
CA GLY A 17 14.51 -24.11 -25.81
C GLY A 17 15.47 -23.11 -26.49
N PRO A 18 16.69 -23.53 -26.88
CA PRO A 18 17.76 -22.63 -27.32
C PRO A 18 17.45 -21.89 -28.65
N GLU A 19 16.69 -22.49 -29.56
CA GLU A 19 16.31 -21.85 -30.83
C GLU A 19 15.25 -20.76 -30.65
N ALA A 20 14.23 -21.03 -29.83
CA ALA A 20 13.21 -20.05 -29.46
C ALA A 20 13.84 -18.88 -28.69
N PHE A 21 14.82 -19.19 -27.83
CA PHE A 21 15.65 -18.21 -27.15
C PHE A 21 16.41 -17.30 -28.12
N ALA A 22 17.19 -17.87 -29.05
CA ALA A 22 18.00 -17.11 -30.00
C ALA A 22 17.15 -16.23 -30.95
N LYS A 23 16.02 -16.75 -31.44
CA LYS A 23 15.10 -16.01 -32.33
C LYS A 23 14.49 -14.79 -31.63
N ALA A 24 14.13 -14.94 -30.36
CA ALA A 24 13.59 -13.87 -29.57
C ALA A 24 14.68 -12.80 -29.25
N THR A 25 15.91 -13.21 -28.92
CA THR A 25 17.08 -12.32 -28.70
C THR A 25 17.31 -11.40 -29.91
N ALA A 26 17.24 -11.95 -31.12
CA ALA A 26 17.39 -11.20 -32.36
C ALA A 26 16.24 -10.20 -32.61
N ALA A 27 14.98 -10.64 -32.39
CA ALA A 27 13.80 -9.79 -32.60
C ALA A 27 13.80 -8.54 -31.69
N ARG A 28 14.33 -8.66 -30.46
CA ARG A 28 14.42 -7.54 -29.53
C ARG A 28 15.62 -6.63 -29.76
N ALA A 29 16.78 -7.12 -30.19
CA ALA A 29 17.87 -6.25 -30.63
C ALA A 29 17.40 -5.28 -31.72
N ALA A 30 16.58 -5.79 -32.65
CA ALA A 30 15.93 -4.98 -33.67
C ALA A 30 14.91 -3.97 -33.08
N ALA A 31 14.09 -4.38 -32.11
CA ALA A 31 13.10 -3.50 -31.49
C ALA A 31 13.70 -2.45 -30.55
N GLN A 32 14.80 -2.73 -29.84
CA GLN A 32 15.54 -1.77 -29.03
C GLN A 32 16.28 -0.75 -29.91
N ALA A 33 16.84 -1.19 -31.03
CA ALA A 33 17.38 -0.28 -32.04
C ALA A 33 16.27 0.62 -32.59
N ALA A 34 15.10 0.07 -32.92
CA ALA A 34 13.95 0.84 -33.37
C ALA A 34 13.41 1.81 -32.31
N ALA A 35 13.36 1.41 -31.03
CA ALA A 35 12.93 2.25 -29.92
C ALA A 35 13.92 3.38 -29.64
N LYS A 36 15.23 3.13 -29.77
CA LYS A 36 16.27 4.15 -29.67
C LYS A 36 16.13 5.19 -30.79
N VAL A 37 15.95 4.73 -32.03
CA VAL A 37 15.70 5.62 -33.18
C VAL A 37 14.39 6.39 -33.02
N ALA A 38 13.32 5.76 -32.51
CA ALA A 38 12.05 6.43 -32.23
C ALA A 38 12.14 7.43 -31.08
N ALA A 39 12.94 7.16 -30.04
CA ALA A 39 13.19 8.08 -28.93
C ALA A 39 14.02 9.29 -29.39
N GLU A 40 15.04 9.07 -30.22
CA GLU A 40 15.84 10.14 -30.84
C GLU A 40 14.98 10.99 -31.79
N ALA A 41 14.10 10.37 -32.59
CA ALA A 41 13.16 11.07 -33.45
C ALA A 41 12.07 11.83 -32.66
N ALA A 42 11.57 11.27 -31.56
CA ALA A 42 10.61 11.93 -30.68
C ALA A 42 11.24 13.12 -29.94
N ALA A 43 12.49 12.98 -29.48
CA ALA A 43 13.27 14.07 -28.89
C ALA A 43 13.54 15.19 -29.92
N ALA A 44 13.90 14.84 -31.16
CA ALA A 44 14.08 15.79 -32.25
C ALA A 44 12.77 16.51 -32.62
N LYS A 45 11.65 15.78 -32.67
CA LYS A 45 10.32 16.36 -32.96
C LYS A 45 9.81 17.23 -31.83
N ALA A 46 10.07 16.88 -30.57
CA ALA A 46 9.76 17.70 -29.40
C ALA A 46 10.63 18.98 -29.36
N ALA A 47 11.92 18.88 -29.70
CA ALA A 47 12.80 20.03 -29.83
C ALA A 47 12.35 20.96 -30.98
N ALA A 48 11.94 20.40 -32.12
CA ALA A 48 11.40 21.15 -33.25
C ALA A 48 10.06 21.82 -32.92
N ALA A 49 9.16 21.15 -32.20
CA ALA A 49 7.89 21.72 -31.75
C ALA A 49 8.11 22.83 -30.70
N ALA A 50 9.06 22.66 -29.78
CA ALA A 50 9.45 23.70 -28.83
C ALA A 50 10.09 24.90 -29.53
N ALA A 51 10.92 24.67 -30.55
CA ALA A 51 11.51 25.73 -31.37
C ALA A 51 10.45 26.47 -32.21
N ALA A 52 9.48 25.75 -32.78
CA ALA A 52 8.36 26.33 -33.52
C ALA A 52 7.41 27.14 -32.62
N ALA A 53 7.14 26.68 -31.40
CA ALA A 53 6.36 27.43 -30.42
C ALA A 53 7.11 28.71 -29.96
N LYS A 54 8.44 28.64 -29.82
CA LYS A 54 9.28 29.79 -29.49
C LYS A 54 9.40 30.79 -30.66
N ALA A 55 9.41 30.30 -31.89
CA ALA A 55 9.38 31.12 -33.11
C ALA A 55 8.01 31.79 -33.33
N ALA A 56 6.92 31.08 -33.08
CA ALA A 56 5.55 31.63 -33.14
C ALA A 56 5.31 32.72 -32.07
N ALA A 57 5.96 32.60 -30.90
CA ALA A 57 5.96 33.65 -29.88
C ALA A 57 6.83 34.86 -30.27
N ALA A 58 7.82 34.70 -31.15
CA ALA A 58 8.69 35.78 -31.62
C ALA A 58 8.12 36.53 -32.84
N THR A 59 7.30 35.89 -33.67
CA THR A 59 6.62 36.52 -34.81
C THR A 59 5.30 37.21 -34.42
N ALA A 60 4.76 36.94 -33.24
CA ALA A 60 3.70 37.73 -32.61
C ALA A 60 4.26 39.04 -32.01
N GLY A 61 4.96 39.82 -32.81
CA GLY A 61 5.32 41.21 -32.49
C GLY A 61 4.10 42.11 -32.60
N ALA A 62 3.29 42.19 -31.54
CA ALA A 62 2.29 43.23 -31.37
C ALA A 62 2.77 44.19 -30.28
N THR A 63 2.97 45.44 -30.67
CA THR A 63 3.37 46.58 -29.82
C THR A 63 2.48 46.69 -28.57
N PRO A 64 3.03 46.82 -27.35
CA PRO A 64 2.21 47.12 -26.19
C PRO A 64 1.76 48.59 -26.25
N ALA A 65 0.44 48.80 -26.27
CA ALA A 65 -0.17 50.09 -25.97
C ALA A 65 0.15 50.49 -24.50
N PRO A 66 0.26 51.79 -24.16
CA PRO A 66 0.63 52.21 -22.82
C PRO A 66 -0.39 51.72 -21.80
N ALA A 67 0.10 51.05 -20.75
CA ALA A 67 -0.71 50.57 -19.66
C ALA A 67 -1.37 51.75 -18.93
N VAL A 68 -2.70 51.77 -18.94
CA VAL A 68 -3.49 52.51 -17.95
C VAL A 68 -3.19 51.88 -16.58
N PRO A 69 -2.87 52.65 -15.52
CA PRO A 69 -2.55 52.08 -14.22
C PRO A 69 -3.79 51.36 -13.67
N ALA A 70 -3.67 50.05 -13.48
CA ALA A 70 -4.67 49.25 -12.80
C ALA A 70 -4.74 49.71 -11.34
N ALA A 71 -5.94 50.07 -10.88
CA ALA A 71 -6.23 50.38 -9.50
C ALA A 71 -5.82 49.20 -8.58
N PRO A 72 -5.27 49.47 -7.39
CA PRO A 72 -4.84 48.43 -6.46
C PRO A 72 -6.03 47.57 -6.04
N ARG A 73 -5.89 46.25 -6.10
CA ARG A 73 -6.82 45.32 -5.44
C ARG A 73 -6.82 45.61 -3.93
N PRO A 74 -7.99 45.65 -3.26
CA PRO A 74 -8.06 45.88 -1.83
C PRO A 74 -7.44 44.69 -1.08
N ALA A 75 -6.63 45.00 -0.08
CA ALA A 75 -6.11 44.03 0.88
C ALA A 75 -7.26 43.33 1.62
N PRO A 76 -7.09 42.07 2.08
CA PRO A 76 -8.04 41.48 3.02
C PRO A 76 -8.05 42.34 4.29
N ALA A 77 -9.24 42.71 4.73
CA ALA A 77 -9.45 43.43 5.98
C ALA A 77 -8.82 42.65 7.14
N ALA A 78 -7.72 43.19 7.65
CA ALA A 78 -7.25 42.90 8.99
C ALA A 78 -8.32 43.37 9.98
N SER A 79 -8.86 42.46 10.79
CA SER A 79 -9.56 42.86 12.00
C SER A 79 -8.51 43.39 12.98
N ALA A 80 -8.49 44.70 13.14
CA ALA A 80 -7.72 45.37 14.16
C ALA A 80 -8.35 45.12 15.53
N VAL A 81 -7.60 44.49 16.43
CA VAL A 81 -7.71 44.77 17.86
C VAL A 81 -6.41 45.49 18.23
N ALA A 82 -6.55 46.76 18.63
CA ALA A 82 -5.46 47.65 19.01
C ALA A 82 -4.93 47.33 20.43
N PRO A 83 -3.72 47.82 20.78
CA PRO A 83 -2.86 47.24 21.81
C PRO A 83 -3.07 47.87 23.19
N ALA A 84 -2.76 47.11 24.26
CA ALA A 84 -2.57 47.66 25.59
C ALA A 84 -1.09 47.54 26.01
N ALA A 85 -0.56 48.65 26.49
CA ALA A 85 0.84 48.90 26.82
C ALA A 85 1.32 48.20 28.11
N THR A 86 2.64 48.09 28.20
CA THR A 86 3.48 47.46 29.23
C THR A 86 3.49 48.18 30.60
N GLY A 87 3.50 47.39 31.69
CA GLY A 87 3.82 47.77 33.08
C GLY A 87 3.88 46.53 34.01
N PRO A 88 4.60 46.53 35.15
CA PRO A 88 5.58 45.48 35.49
C PRO A 88 5.07 44.28 36.33
N ALA A 89 5.95 43.26 36.36
CA ALA A 89 5.78 41.94 36.96
C ALA A 89 5.52 41.92 38.48
N ALA A 90 4.72 40.93 38.90
CA ALA A 90 4.62 40.43 40.28
C ALA A 90 4.78 38.89 40.29
N PRO A 91 5.32 38.29 41.37
CA PRO A 91 6.05 37.02 41.29
C PRO A 91 5.17 35.77 41.40
N ARG A 92 5.67 34.66 40.85
CA ARG A 92 5.14 33.30 41.03
C ARG A 92 5.24 32.85 42.50
N PRO A 93 4.23 32.16 43.07
CA PRO A 93 4.43 31.37 44.27
C PRO A 93 4.86 29.94 43.91
N ALA A 94 5.82 29.43 44.68
CA ALA A 94 6.23 28.02 44.76
C ALA A 94 5.46 27.31 45.91
N PRO A 95 5.56 25.97 46.04
CA PRO A 95 4.46 25.10 46.48
C PRO A 95 4.39 24.87 48.00
N ALA A 96 3.23 24.42 48.49
CA ALA A 96 3.06 23.83 49.82
C ALA A 96 2.21 22.56 49.75
N ALA A 97 2.59 21.58 50.57
CA ALA A 97 2.16 20.19 50.57
C ALA A 97 0.98 19.88 51.50
N ALA A 98 0.32 18.76 51.18
CA ALA A 98 -0.38 17.77 52.02
C ALA A 98 -1.54 18.20 52.96
N ALA A 99 -2.74 17.68 52.68
CA ALA A 99 -3.72 17.25 53.68
C ALA A 99 -4.63 16.13 53.12
N THR A 100 -4.85 15.09 53.94
CA THR A 100 -5.59 13.82 53.72
C THR A 100 -7.13 13.97 53.88
N PRO A 101 -7.95 12.93 53.54
CA PRO A 101 -9.34 13.06 53.07
C PRO A 101 -10.44 12.72 54.09
N ALA A 102 -11.69 13.08 53.77
CA ALA A 102 -12.93 12.57 54.37
C ALA A 102 -14.12 12.72 53.36
N PRO A 103 -15.31 12.09 53.55
CA PRO A 103 -15.71 10.87 52.87
C PRO A 103 -16.95 10.99 51.94
N ALA A 104 -17.31 9.85 51.33
CA ALA A 104 -18.31 9.63 50.28
C ALA A 104 -19.77 10.03 50.61
N ALA A 105 -20.51 10.41 49.57
CA ALA A 105 -21.98 10.60 49.60
C ALA A 105 -22.67 9.75 48.52
N ALA A 106 -23.80 9.14 48.91
CA ALA A 106 -24.66 8.20 48.19
C ALA A 106 -25.64 8.91 47.20
N PRO A 107 -26.44 8.17 46.40
CA PRO A 107 -26.89 8.59 45.06
C PRO A 107 -28.18 9.44 45.07
N ALA A 108 -28.32 10.32 44.07
CA ALA A 108 -29.51 11.17 43.88
C ALA A 108 -30.45 10.66 42.78
N ALA A 109 -31.75 10.79 43.03
CA ALA A 109 -32.91 10.31 42.29
C ALA A 109 -33.14 10.98 40.90
N PRO A 110 -34.00 10.41 40.01
CA PRO A 110 -34.09 10.79 38.61
C PRO A 110 -34.86 12.11 38.38
N ARG A 111 -34.41 12.90 37.40
CA ARG A 111 -35.04 14.17 36.99
C ARG A 111 -36.11 13.95 35.91
N PRO A 112 -37.21 14.75 35.90
CA PRO A 112 -38.37 14.56 35.05
C PRO A 112 -38.19 15.08 33.61
N ALA A 113 -38.97 14.53 32.69
CA ALA A 113 -39.01 14.86 31.27
C ALA A 113 -39.48 16.31 30.99
N VAL A 114 -38.83 16.96 30.03
CA VAL A 114 -39.15 18.33 29.58
C VAL A 114 -39.93 18.29 28.26
N ALA A 115 -41.05 19.01 28.22
CA ALA A 115 -41.99 19.13 27.10
C ALA A 115 -41.44 19.95 25.90
N PRO A 116 -41.94 19.74 24.67
CA PRO A 116 -41.44 20.36 23.45
C PRO A 116 -41.88 21.83 23.30
N ARG A 117 -41.02 22.67 22.70
CA ARG A 117 -41.30 24.08 22.38
C ARG A 117 -42.04 24.24 21.03
N PRO A 118 -42.87 25.28 20.86
CA PRO A 118 -43.75 25.46 19.70
C PRO A 118 -43.04 26.03 18.46
N ALA A 119 -43.60 25.71 17.30
CA ALA A 119 -43.11 26.10 15.98
C ALA A 119 -43.32 27.60 15.67
N VAL A 120 -42.30 28.23 15.06
CA VAL A 120 -42.36 29.61 14.53
C VAL A 120 -42.50 29.53 13.01
N ALA A 121 -43.50 30.25 12.49
CA ALA A 121 -43.84 30.33 11.06
C ALA A 121 -42.72 31.00 10.24
N GLY A 122 -42.36 30.39 9.11
CA GLY A 122 -41.33 30.86 8.19
C GLY A 122 -41.82 31.95 7.23
N ALA A 123 -41.05 33.02 7.11
CA ALA A 123 -41.09 33.95 5.98
C ALA A 123 -40.28 33.35 4.80
N PRO A 124 -40.66 33.62 3.54
CA PRO A 124 -40.10 32.94 2.38
C PRO A 124 -38.66 33.38 2.11
N VAL A 125 -37.72 32.45 2.28
CA VAL A 125 -36.34 32.64 1.83
C VAL A 125 -36.30 32.33 0.33
N ALA A 126 -35.93 33.34 -0.47
CA ALA A 126 -35.73 33.22 -1.90
C ALA A 126 -34.76 32.05 -2.22
N PRO A 127 -35.02 31.26 -3.27
CA PRO A 127 -34.18 30.12 -3.61
C PRO A 127 -32.77 30.60 -3.91
N ARG A 128 -31.83 30.10 -3.10
CA ARG A 128 -30.40 30.23 -3.38
C ARG A 128 -30.16 29.64 -4.77
N PRO A 129 -29.55 30.39 -5.72
CA PRO A 129 -29.32 29.86 -7.06
C PRO A 129 -28.48 28.60 -6.91
N ALA A 130 -28.92 27.52 -7.57
CA ALA A 130 -28.17 26.28 -7.67
C ALA A 130 -26.73 26.63 -8.05
N PRO A 131 -25.70 26.00 -7.45
CA PRO A 131 -24.38 26.05 -8.04
C PRO A 131 -24.57 25.57 -9.48
N ALA A 132 -24.24 26.44 -10.44
CA ALA A 132 -24.29 26.10 -11.84
C ALA A 132 -23.63 24.74 -12.00
N ALA A 133 -24.36 23.80 -12.61
CA ALA A 133 -23.82 22.53 -13.03
C ALA A 133 -22.62 22.85 -13.93
N GLY A 134 -21.43 22.92 -13.32
CA GLY A 134 -20.18 22.80 -14.02
C GLY A 134 -20.22 21.38 -14.52
N ALA A 135 -20.74 21.22 -15.74
CA ALA A 135 -20.66 19.99 -16.49
C ALA A 135 -19.23 19.50 -16.31
N ALA A 136 -19.07 18.36 -15.62
CA ALA A 136 -17.85 17.60 -15.75
C ALA A 136 -17.68 17.45 -17.26
N ALA A 137 -16.64 18.06 -17.82
CA ALA A 137 -16.32 17.82 -19.21
C ALA A 137 -16.26 16.29 -19.34
N PRO A 138 -17.08 15.66 -20.21
CA PRO A 138 -16.98 14.24 -20.41
C PRO A 138 -15.52 13.97 -20.76
N VAL A 139 -14.87 13.08 -20.01
CA VAL A 139 -13.56 12.58 -20.40
C VAL A 139 -13.79 12.00 -21.78
N ALA A 140 -13.29 12.68 -22.80
CA ALA A 140 -13.52 12.30 -24.18
C ALA A 140 -13.13 10.82 -24.33
N PRO A 141 -13.97 9.98 -24.97
CA PRO A 141 -13.58 8.61 -25.29
C PRO A 141 -12.22 8.67 -25.99
N ARG A 142 -11.31 7.80 -25.56
CA ARG A 142 -9.93 7.77 -26.09
C ARG A 142 -10.00 7.83 -27.62
N PRO A 143 -9.37 8.83 -28.27
CA PRO A 143 -9.28 8.83 -29.71
C PRO A 143 -8.60 7.53 -30.16
N ALA A 144 -9.03 7.02 -31.31
CA ALA A 144 -8.52 5.82 -31.95
C ALA A 144 -6.97 5.77 -31.92
N PRO A 145 -6.36 4.58 -31.79
CA PRO A 145 -4.96 4.41 -31.46
C PRO A 145 -4.05 5.22 -32.40
N ALA A 146 -3.25 6.12 -31.81
CA ALA A 146 -2.07 6.65 -32.48
C ALA A 146 -1.13 5.48 -32.83
N PRO A 147 -0.39 5.55 -33.96
CA PRO A 147 0.43 4.44 -34.41
C PRO A 147 1.39 3.99 -33.30
N ALA A 148 1.38 2.69 -33.08
CA ALA A 148 2.05 2.02 -31.97
C ALA A 148 3.51 2.50 -31.82
N ALA A 149 3.90 2.87 -30.60
CA ALA A 149 5.30 2.68 -30.23
C ALA A 149 5.63 1.20 -30.49
N PRO A 150 6.79 0.86 -31.09
CA PRO A 150 7.12 -0.51 -31.41
C PRO A 150 6.99 -1.35 -30.14
N VAL A 151 5.99 -2.23 -30.13
CA VAL A 151 5.79 -3.22 -29.08
C VAL A 151 7.04 -4.09 -29.16
N LEU A 152 7.82 -4.10 -28.07
CA LEU A 152 8.95 -5.00 -27.97
C LEU A 152 8.40 -6.43 -28.20
N PRO A 153 8.89 -7.16 -29.22
CA PRO A 153 8.49 -8.55 -29.41
C PRO A 153 8.89 -9.34 -28.15
N PRO A 154 8.11 -10.36 -27.76
CA PRO A 154 8.33 -11.08 -26.51
C PRO A 154 9.74 -11.71 -26.48
N LEU A 155 10.46 -11.51 -25.37
CA LEU A 155 11.72 -12.19 -25.05
C LEU A 155 11.54 -13.21 -23.94
N PRO A 156 12.22 -14.37 -24.01
CA PRO A 156 12.15 -15.42 -23.00
C PRO A 156 12.91 -15.17 -21.70
N VAL A 157 13.98 -14.35 -21.69
CA VAL A 157 14.73 -13.95 -20.48
C VAL A 157 15.50 -12.65 -20.72
N GLU A 158 15.49 -11.72 -19.78
CA GLU A 158 16.36 -10.54 -19.69
C GLU A 158 16.99 -10.47 -18.29
N ALA A 159 18.32 -10.45 -18.21
CA ALA A 159 19.00 -9.84 -17.07
C ALA A 159 18.69 -8.34 -17.12
N THR A 160 17.84 -7.88 -16.22
CA THR A 160 17.37 -6.49 -16.18
C THR A 160 18.27 -5.66 -15.27
N ASN A 161 18.36 -4.35 -15.53
CA ASN A 161 18.97 -3.43 -14.59
C ASN A 161 17.92 -3.05 -13.54
N HIS A 162 18.10 -3.57 -12.32
CA HIS A 162 17.23 -3.29 -11.19
C HIS A 162 17.03 -1.79 -10.95
N ALA A 163 18.09 -0.99 -11.03
CA ALA A 163 17.99 0.45 -10.85
C ALA A 163 17.07 1.14 -11.88
N ALA A 164 16.92 0.57 -13.07
CA ALA A 164 16.10 1.14 -14.14
C ALA A 164 14.64 0.66 -14.11
N LYS A 165 14.39 -0.62 -13.82
CA LYS A 165 13.04 -1.24 -13.91
C LYS A 165 12.51 -1.80 -12.59
N GLY A 166 13.39 -2.08 -11.62
CA GLY A 166 13.09 -2.73 -10.34
C GLY A 166 13.06 -4.27 -10.38
N TYR A 167 13.57 -4.88 -11.46
CA TYR A 167 13.78 -6.32 -11.59
C TYR A 167 15.24 -6.60 -11.93
N ASP A 168 15.74 -7.76 -11.49
CA ASP A 168 17.06 -8.29 -11.87
C ASP A 168 16.94 -9.29 -13.03
N PHE A 169 15.77 -9.94 -13.14
CA PHE A 169 15.47 -10.94 -14.16
C PHE A 169 14.03 -10.81 -14.62
N ASP A 170 13.80 -10.79 -15.93
CA ASP A 170 12.47 -10.70 -16.54
C ASP A 170 12.35 -11.74 -17.66
N ALA A 171 11.50 -12.76 -17.47
CA ALA A 171 11.33 -13.87 -18.39
C ALA A 171 9.91 -13.93 -18.94
N ILE A 172 9.75 -14.26 -20.22
CA ILE A 172 8.43 -14.53 -20.83
C ILE A 172 8.37 -16.01 -21.21
N VAL A 173 7.41 -16.73 -20.64
CA VAL A 173 7.22 -18.16 -20.86
C VAL A 173 5.87 -18.43 -21.51
N ALA A 174 5.77 -19.55 -22.24
CA ALA A 174 4.49 -20.01 -22.74
C ALA A 174 3.55 -20.38 -21.58
N PRO A 175 2.22 -20.27 -21.73
CA PRO A 175 1.27 -20.56 -20.64
C PRO A 175 1.45 -21.94 -20.00
N ASP A 176 1.77 -22.97 -20.79
CA ASP A 176 2.02 -24.34 -20.32
C ASP A 176 3.34 -24.50 -19.55
N GLN A 177 4.26 -23.55 -19.66
CA GLN A 177 5.56 -23.55 -18.99
C GLN A 177 5.55 -22.80 -17.65
N VAL A 178 4.48 -22.09 -17.30
CA VAL A 178 4.37 -21.29 -16.06
C VAL A 178 4.59 -22.13 -14.81
N VAL A 179 4.01 -23.33 -14.75
CA VAL A 179 4.15 -24.24 -13.60
C VAL A 179 5.61 -24.68 -13.44
N LYS A 180 6.27 -25.08 -14.54
CA LYS A 180 7.68 -25.48 -14.51
C LYS A 180 8.61 -24.32 -14.12
N ALA A 181 8.32 -23.10 -14.58
CA ALA A 181 9.05 -21.91 -14.16
C ALA A 181 8.90 -21.67 -12.64
N ALA A 182 7.69 -21.85 -12.11
CA ALA A 182 7.43 -21.75 -10.67
C ALA A 182 8.16 -22.85 -9.88
N GLU A 183 8.22 -24.10 -10.38
CA GLU A 183 8.98 -25.20 -9.76
C GLU A 183 10.48 -24.91 -9.71
N ILE A 184 11.06 -24.36 -10.78
CA ILE A 184 12.49 -23.95 -10.81
C ILE A 184 12.76 -22.90 -9.75
N LEU A 185 11.91 -21.87 -9.66
CA LEU A 185 12.05 -20.78 -8.70
C LEU A 185 11.83 -21.25 -7.25
N ASP A 186 10.89 -22.16 -7.02
CA ASP A 186 10.66 -22.78 -5.72
C ASP A 186 11.89 -23.56 -5.26
N ALA A 187 12.46 -24.40 -6.14
CA ALA A 187 13.67 -25.16 -5.87
C ALA A 187 14.89 -24.28 -5.55
N ASP A 188 14.93 -23.08 -6.12
CA ASP A 188 15.98 -22.08 -5.86
C ASP A 188 15.67 -21.12 -4.70
N GLY A 189 14.59 -21.34 -3.96
CA GLY A 189 14.28 -20.61 -2.73
C GLY A 189 13.66 -19.23 -2.94
N PHE A 190 13.05 -18.98 -4.11
CA PHE A 190 12.27 -17.75 -4.34
C PHE A 190 10.90 -17.83 -3.65
N GLY A 191 10.39 -16.69 -3.21
CA GLY A 191 9.00 -16.51 -2.76
C GLY A 191 8.17 -15.75 -3.78
N LEU A 192 6.85 -15.97 -3.75
CA LEU A 192 5.90 -15.23 -4.58
C LEU A 192 5.61 -13.88 -3.94
N ASP A 193 5.65 -12.80 -4.72
CA ASP A 193 5.38 -11.44 -4.26
C ASP A 193 3.97 -10.96 -4.64
N THR A 194 3.60 -11.11 -5.92
CA THR A 194 2.27 -10.78 -6.43
C THR A 194 2.07 -11.39 -7.82
N ILE A 195 0.81 -11.54 -8.23
CA ILE A 195 0.42 -11.83 -9.62
C ILE A 195 -0.33 -10.60 -10.16
N THR A 196 -0.02 -10.21 -11.40
CA THR A 196 -0.57 -9.00 -12.02
C THR A 196 -1.13 -9.33 -13.40
N GLY A 197 -2.42 -9.06 -13.61
CA GLY A 197 -3.02 -9.01 -14.94
C GLY A 197 -2.83 -7.65 -15.63
N VAL A 198 -2.61 -7.68 -16.95
CA VAL A 198 -2.55 -6.53 -17.85
C VAL A 198 -3.35 -6.84 -19.13
N ASP A 199 -4.36 -6.02 -19.46
CA ASP A 199 -5.16 -6.17 -20.69
C ASP A 199 -4.58 -5.29 -21.81
N TRP A 200 -3.85 -5.92 -22.75
CA TRP A 200 -3.21 -5.29 -23.91
C TRP A 200 -4.20 -5.20 -25.08
N ILE A 201 -5.18 -4.29 -24.96
CA ILE A 201 -6.30 -4.18 -25.91
C ILE A 201 -5.87 -3.97 -27.38
N ALA A 202 -4.79 -3.24 -27.62
CA ALA A 202 -4.30 -2.98 -28.99
C ALA A 202 -3.69 -4.23 -29.64
N GLN A 203 -3.21 -5.17 -28.82
CA GLN A 203 -2.60 -6.43 -29.24
C GLN A 203 -3.61 -7.59 -29.20
N ASN A 204 -4.80 -7.37 -28.64
CA ASN A 204 -5.82 -8.40 -28.39
C ASN A 204 -5.31 -9.57 -27.53
N GLU A 205 -4.42 -9.26 -26.58
CA GLU A 205 -3.79 -10.21 -25.66
C GLU A 205 -4.04 -9.77 -24.20
N MET A 206 -4.07 -10.73 -23.29
CA MET A 206 -3.90 -10.49 -21.86
C MET A 206 -2.55 -11.02 -21.41
N GLU A 207 -1.89 -10.28 -20.54
CA GLU A 207 -0.60 -10.66 -19.95
C GLU A 207 -0.79 -10.91 -18.46
N VAL A 208 -0.25 -12.02 -17.97
CA VAL A 208 -0.15 -12.34 -16.54
C VAL A 208 1.31 -12.29 -16.17
N VAL A 209 1.63 -11.56 -15.12
CA VAL A 209 3.00 -11.41 -14.64
C VAL A 209 3.09 -11.82 -13.18
N TYR A 210 3.95 -12.79 -12.92
CA TYR A 210 4.28 -13.34 -11.63
C TYR A 210 5.56 -12.69 -11.14
N ASP A 211 5.48 -11.92 -10.07
CA ASP A 211 6.60 -11.25 -9.45
C ASP A 211 7.10 -12.11 -8.28
N PHE A 212 8.39 -12.45 -8.28
CA PHE A 212 9.05 -13.25 -7.27
C PHE A 212 10.20 -12.48 -6.61
N PHE A 213 10.52 -12.84 -5.37
CA PHE A 213 11.64 -12.27 -4.62
C PHE A 213 12.45 -13.38 -3.94
N HIS A 214 13.77 -13.20 -3.86
CA HIS A 214 14.60 -14.08 -3.06
C HIS A 214 14.91 -13.45 -1.70
N PRO A 215 14.62 -14.11 -0.56
CA PRO A 215 14.83 -13.53 0.77
C PRO A 215 16.29 -13.15 1.10
N THR A 216 17.28 -13.92 0.65
CA THR A 216 18.70 -13.69 1.01
C THR A 216 19.63 -13.28 -0.13
N ALA A 217 19.25 -13.52 -1.39
CA ALA A 217 20.10 -13.25 -2.56
C ALA A 217 19.88 -11.87 -3.16
N SER A 218 18.91 -11.10 -2.66
CA SER A 218 18.51 -9.79 -3.18
C SER A 218 18.20 -9.80 -4.68
N LEU A 219 17.52 -10.86 -5.14
CA LEU A 219 17.11 -11.02 -6.54
C LEU A 219 15.60 -10.86 -6.70
N ARG A 220 15.22 -10.13 -7.74
CA ARG A 220 13.86 -9.87 -8.20
C ARG A 220 13.65 -10.48 -9.57
N VAL A 221 12.67 -11.38 -9.66
CA VAL A 221 12.36 -12.12 -10.88
C VAL A 221 10.92 -11.84 -11.28
N ALA A 222 10.70 -11.39 -12.51
CA ALA A 222 9.38 -11.35 -13.13
C ALA A 222 9.27 -12.49 -14.15
N VAL A 223 8.21 -13.28 -14.07
CA VAL A 223 7.85 -14.28 -15.09
C VAL A 223 6.53 -13.85 -15.72
N ARG A 224 6.50 -13.68 -17.03
CA ARG A 224 5.33 -13.21 -17.78
C ARG A 224 4.82 -14.29 -18.70
N THR A 225 3.52 -14.27 -18.93
CA THR A 225 2.89 -15.10 -19.94
C THR A 225 1.79 -14.31 -20.64
N ARG A 226 1.57 -14.57 -21.91
CA ARG A 226 0.53 -13.92 -22.71
C ARG A 226 -0.46 -14.93 -23.25
N VAL A 227 -1.73 -14.56 -23.17
CA VAL A 227 -2.85 -15.40 -23.59
C VAL A 227 -3.80 -14.60 -24.48
N PRO A 228 -4.51 -15.25 -25.41
CA PRO A 228 -5.53 -14.59 -26.23
C PRO A 228 -6.62 -13.98 -25.34
N ARG A 229 -7.03 -12.74 -25.65
CA ARG A 229 -8.07 -12.04 -24.89
C ARG A 229 -9.44 -12.71 -24.93
N ALA A 230 -9.74 -13.44 -26.01
CA ALA A 230 -11.02 -14.13 -26.21
C ALA A 230 -11.18 -15.36 -25.29
N THR A 231 -10.08 -16.07 -25.02
CA THR A 231 -10.03 -17.28 -24.19
C THR A 231 -8.79 -17.24 -23.29
N PRO A 232 -8.76 -16.34 -22.29
CA PRO A 232 -7.58 -16.15 -21.45
C PRO A 232 -7.49 -17.27 -20.42
N GLU A 233 -6.59 -18.24 -20.66
CA GLU A 233 -6.41 -19.41 -19.79
C GLU A 233 -4.94 -19.66 -19.47
N VAL A 234 -4.63 -19.86 -18.19
CA VAL A 234 -3.26 -20.13 -17.69
C VAL A 234 -3.32 -21.22 -16.61
N PRO A 235 -2.36 -22.15 -16.51
CA PRO A 235 -2.29 -23.08 -15.37
C PRO A 235 -2.04 -22.38 -14.03
N THR A 236 -2.66 -22.87 -12.96
CA THR A 236 -2.44 -22.36 -11.60
C THR A 236 -1.06 -22.72 -11.05
N ILE A 237 -0.50 -21.86 -10.22
CA ILE A 237 0.69 -22.15 -9.39
C ILE A 237 0.35 -22.24 -7.89
N SER A 238 -0.93 -22.15 -7.51
CA SER A 238 -1.42 -22.22 -6.12
C SER A 238 -0.99 -23.47 -5.35
N LYS A 239 -0.70 -24.57 -6.05
CA LYS A 239 -0.19 -25.82 -5.45
C LYS A 239 1.27 -25.75 -5.02
N ILE A 240 2.04 -24.83 -5.61
CA ILE A 240 3.46 -24.60 -5.31
C ILE A 240 3.58 -23.44 -4.31
N PHE A 241 2.90 -22.33 -4.62
CA PHE A 241 2.88 -21.11 -3.81
C PHE A 241 1.47 -20.87 -3.27
N GLY A 242 1.25 -21.13 -1.98
CA GLY A 242 -0.06 -20.95 -1.35
C GLY A 242 -0.64 -19.54 -1.50
N GLY A 243 0.22 -18.51 -1.54
CA GLY A 243 -0.20 -17.12 -1.76
C GLY A 243 -0.79 -16.85 -3.15
N ALA A 244 -0.54 -17.72 -4.13
CA ALA A 244 -1.10 -17.56 -5.47
C ALA A 244 -2.63 -17.75 -5.49
N ASP A 245 -3.22 -18.47 -4.52
CA ASP A 245 -4.68 -18.66 -4.45
C ASP A 245 -5.42 -17.31 -4.50
N TRP A 246 -5.03 -16.38 -3.63
CA TRP A 246 -5.67 -15.07 -3.55
C TRP A 246 -5.36 -14.19 -4.77
N HIS A 247 -4.12 -14.21 -5.25
CA HIS A 247 -3.70 -13.39 -6.38
C HIS A 247 -4.30 -13.85 -7.73
N GLU A 248 -4.46 -15.16 -7.91
CA GLU A 248 -5.12 -15.74 -9.08
C GLU A 248 -6.62 -15.46 -9.06
N ARG A 249 -7.27 -15.56 -7.90
CA ARG A 249 -8.68 -15.15 -7.72
C ARG A 249 -8.90 -13.66 -8.00
N GLU A 250 -8.04 -12.78 -7.47
CA GLU A 250 -8.08 -11.34 -7.77
C GLU A 250 -7.94 -11.07 -9.27
N THR A 251 -6.99 -11.76 -9.93
CA THR A 251 -6.75 -11.59 -11.37
C THR A 251 -7.92 -12.13 -12.20
N HIS A 252 -8.54 -13.24 -11.78
CA HIS A 252 -9.75 -13.79 -12.37
C HIS A 252 -10.92 -12.82 -12.24
N ASP A 253 -11.19 -12.28 -11.05
CA ASP A 253 -12.28 -11.34 -10.81
C ASP A 253 -12.16 -10.09 -11.70
N PHE A 254 -10.97 -9.52 -11.81
CA PHE A 254 -10.80 -8.24 -12.49
C PHE A 254 -10.59 -8.31 -14.00
N PHE A 255 -10.09 -9.43 -14.53
CA PHE A 255 -9.78 -9.61 -15.95
C PHE A 255 -10.52 -10.78 -16.60
N GLY A 256 -11.09 -11.71 -15.84
CA GLY A 256 -11.74 -12.92 -16.33
C GLY A 256 -10.77 -13.96 -16.87
N ILE A 257 -9.51 -13.94 -16.41
CA ILE A 257 -8.48 -14.92 -16.77
C ILE A 257 -8.74 -16.20 -15.96
N LYS A 258 -8.91 -17.33 -16.64
CA LYS A 258 -9.16 -18.62 -15.99
C LYS A 258 -7.85 -19.30 -15.62
N PHE A 259 -7.73 -19.67 -14.36
CA PHE A 259 -6.61 -20.46 -13.86
C PHE A 259 -6.97 -21.94 -13.79
N THR A 260 -6.43 -22.76 -14.70
CA THR A 260 -6.76 -24.19 -14.79
C THR A 260 -6.12 -24.97 -13.64
N GLY A 261 -6.89 -25.80 -12.95
CA GLY A 261 -6.44 -26.61 -11.81
C GLY A 261 -6.49 -25.94 -10.44
N HIS A 262 -7.03 -24.71 -10.34
CA HIS A 262 -7.23 -23.97 -9.09
C HIS A 262 -8.25 -24.67 -8.17
N ARG A 263 -8.10 -24.55 -6.84
CA ARG A 263 -8.99 -25.17 -5.81
C ARG A 263 -10.44 -24.65 -5.87
N GLY A 264 -10.65 -23.54 -6.58
CA GLY A 264 -11.94 -22.95 -6.92
C GLY A 264 -11.81 -21.45 -7.15
N LEU A 265 -12.19 -20.95 -8.32
CA LEU A 265 -12.19 -19.51 -8.62
C LEU A 265 -13.48 -18.88 -8.12
N LYS A 266 -13.63 -18.84 -6.80
CA LYS A 266 -14.75 -18.11 -6.17
C LYS A 266 -14.49 -16.61 -6.27
N PRO A 267 -15.56 -15.80 -6.44
CA PRO A 267 -15.49 -14.35 -6.27
C PRO A 267 -14.70 -13.99 -5.00
N PHE A 268 -13.82 -13.02 -5.13
CA PHE A 268 -12.86 -12.64 -4.10
C PHE A 268 -13.07 -11.19 -3.63
N LEU A 269 -13.10 -10.23 -4.57
CA LEU A 269 -13.33 -8.81 -4.25
C LEU A 269 -14.62 -8.26 -4.88
N LEU A 270 -15.13 -8.94 -5.90
CA LEU A 270 -16.41 -8.59 -6.52
C LEU A 270 -17.57 -9.35 -5.87
N PRO A 271 -18.79 -8.79 -5.91
CA PRO A 271 -20.00 -9.52 -5.51
C PRO A 271 -20.15 -10.86 -6.25
N GLU A 272 -20.81 -11.82 -5.63
CA GLU A 272 -20.95 -13.18 -6.19
C GLU A 272 -21.70 -13.22 -7.53
N ASP A 273 -22.57 -12.24 -7.77
CA ASP A 273 -23.36 -12.04 -8.98
C ASP A 273 -22.68 -11.14 -10.03
N ALA A 274 -21.43 -10.72 -9.79
CA ALA A 274 -20.71 -9.83 -10.69
C ALA A 274 -20.38 -10.53 -12.03
N ASN A 275 -21.05 -10.08 -13.10
CA ASN A 275 -20.78 -10.53 -14.47
C ASN A 275 -19.95 -9.52 -15.28
N PHE A 276 -19.02 -8.82 -14.62
CA PHE A 276 -18.20 -7.80 -15.25
C PHE A 276 -16.76 -7.84 -14.74
N HIS A 277 -15.84 -7.34 -15.56
CA HIS A 277 -14.40 -7.35 -15.28
C HIS A 277 -13.86 -5.91 -15.34
N PRO A 278 -13.78 -5.21 -14.20
CA PRO A 278 -13.57 -3.77 -14.16
C PRO A 278 -12.20 -3.29 -14.67
N LEU A 279 -11.16 -4.14 -14.65
CA LEU A 279 -9.82 -3.79 -15.13
C LEU A 279 -9.59 -4.11 -16.62
N ARG A 280 -10.57 -4.70 -17.33
CA ARG A 280 -10.53 -4.73 -18.79
C ARG A 280 -10.62 -3.31 -19.36
N LYS A 281 -9.89 -3.04 -20.44
CA LYS A 281 -9.76 -1.69 -21.02
C LYS A 281 -10.98 -1.25 -21.83
N ASP A 282 -11.82 -2.18 -22.25
CA ASP A 282 -13.12 -1.94 -22.88
C ASP A 282 -14.26 -1.79 -21.87
N TYR A 283 -14.02 -2.07 -20.57
CA TYR A 283 -15.03 -1.87 -19.54
C TYR A 283 -15.37 -0.40 -19.39
N GLN A 284 -16.62 -0.06 -19.71
CA GLN A 284 -17.18 1.28 -19.55
C GLN A 284 -18.06 1.31 -18.30
N PRO A 285 -17.70 2.10 -17.28
CA PRO A 285 -18.44 2.14 -16.01
C PRO A 285 -19.84 2.75 -16.16
N ASP A 286 -20.06 3.63 -17.15
CA ASP A 286 -21.32 4.37 -17.33
C ASP A 286 -22.40 3.60 -18.12
N THR A 287 -22.03 2.50 -18.77
CA THR A 287 -22.95 1.59 -19.48
C THR A 287 -23.13 0.26 -18.75
N ALA A 288 -22.28 -0.02 -17.75
CA ALA A 288 -22.54 -1.09 -16.80
C ALA A 288 -23.82 -0.74 -16.03
N PRO A 289 -24.80 -1.66 -15.92
CA PRO A 289 -25.95 -1.41 -15.08
C PRO A 289 -25.44 -1.13 -13.67
N VAL A 290 -25.63 0.11 -13.20
CA VAL A 290 -25.65 0.37 -11.76
C VAL A 290 -26.62 -0.68 -11.23
N PRO A 291 -26.25 -1.53 -10.26
CA PRO A 291 -27.19 -2.44 -9.66
C PRO A 291 -28.33 -1.57 -9.14
N THR A 292 -29.44 -1.52 -9.87
CA THR A 292 -30.64 -0.88 -9.37
C THR A 292 -30.96 -1.60 -8.09
N ALA A 293 -31.30 -0.82 -7.06
CA ALA A 293 -31.63 -1.26 -5.70
C ALA A 293 -32.04 -2.74 -5.68
N PRO A 294 -31.42 -3.58 -4.80
CA PRO A 294 -31.46 -5.03 -4.91
C PRO A 294 -32.85 -5.43 -5.36
N ALA A 295 -32.93 -6.04 -6.56
CA ALA A 295 -34.19 -6.45 -7.14
C ALA A 295 -35.01 -7.03 -5.99
N ALA A 296 -36.19 -6.44 -5.74
CA ALA A 296 -37.06 -6.87 -4.65
C ALA A 296 -37.02 -8.39 -4.67
N PRO A 297 -36.60 -9.02 -3.55
CA PRO A 297 -36.19 -10.40 -3.57
C PRO A 297 -37.24 -11.15 -4.37
N ALA A 298 -36.84 -11.82 -5.45
CA ALA A 298 -37.70 -12.80 -6.06
C ALA A 298 -38.30 -13.60 -4.89
N PRO A 299 -39.56 -14.05 -4.91
CA PRO A 299 -40.14 -14.81 -3.78
C PRO A 299 -39.38 -16.11 -3.43
N SER A 300 -38.23 -16.35 -4.06
CA SER A 300 -37.24 -17.38 -3.85
C SER A 300 -35.83 -16.86 -3.51
N ALA A 301 -35.63 -15.58 -3.19
CA ALA A 301 -34.35 -15.14 -2.64
C ALA A 301 -34.19 -15.85 -1.29
N PRO A 302 -33.19 -16.72 -1.12
CA PRO A 302 -32.86 -17.16 0.21
C PRO A 302 -32.49 -15.88 0.97
N ALA A 303 -32.95 -15.74 2.22
CA ALA A 303 -32.25 -14.91 3.19
C ALA A 303 -30.74 -15.12 2.98
N LEU A 304 -29.92 -14.04 3.05
CA LEU A 304 -28.44 -14.08 3.13
C LEU A 304 -28.02 -15.49 3.50
N PRO A 305 -27.36 -16.28 2.63
CA PRO A 305 -27.35 -17.72 2.78
C PRO A 305 -27.06 -18.01 4.24
N VAL A 306 -28.11 -18.38 4.96
CA VAL A 306 -27.94 -19.17 6.16
C VAL A 306 -27.27 -20.34 5.51
N LEU A 307 -25.95 -20.39 5.63
CA LEU A 307 -25.18 -21.58 5.32
C LEU A 307 -25.90 -22.61 6.16
N THR A 308 -26.84 -23.31 5.54
CA THR A 308 -27.51 -24.40 6.18
C THR A 308 -26.35 -25.32 6.51
N PRO A 309 -26.25 -25.80 7.76
CA PRO A 309 -25.19 -26.72 8.15
C PRO A 309 -24.99 -27.83 7.10
N ALA A 310 -26.06 -28.20 6.39
CA ALA A 310 -26.11 -29.11 5.25
C ALA A 310 -25.14 -28.84 4.08
N ALA A 311 -24.82 -27.59 3.70
CA ALA A 311 -23.92 -27.33 2.56
C ALA A 311 -22.43 -27.46 2.91
N VAL A 312 -22.11 -27.37 4.21
CA VAL A 312 -20.78 -27.63 4.78
C VAL A 312 -20.66 -29.07 5.29
N ALA A 313 -21.79 -29.74 5.57
CA ALA A 313 -21.86 -31.10 6.12
C ALA A 313 -21.74 -32.24 5.09
N ALA A 314 -21.39 -31.96 3.83
CA ALA A 314 -21.04 -33.02 2.87
C ALA A 314 -19.58 -33.49 3.09
N GLY A 315 -19.34 -34.13 4.24
CA GLY A 315 -18.05 -34.76 4.56
C GLY A 315 -17.37 -34.34 5.88
N ALA A 316 -18.04 -33.55 6.73
CA ALA A 316 -17.51 -33.19 8.04
C ALA A 316 -17.70 -34.33 9.05
N PRO A 317 -16.68 -34.69 9.86
CA PRO A 317 -16.85 -35.61 11.00
C PRO A 317 -17.89 -35.05 11.98
N GLU A 318 -18.55 -35.95 12.71
CA GLU A 318 -19.91 -35.78 13.29
C GLU A 318 -20.17 -34.63 14.29
N GLU A 319 -19.26 -33.70 14.61
CA GLU A 319 -19.53 -32.59 15.57
C GLU A 319 -18.93 -31.21 15.24
N THR A 320 -18.71 -30.87 13.95
CA THR A 320 -18.22 -29.52 13.58
C THR A 320 -19.33 -28.46 13.46
N PHE A 321 -19.03 -27.19 13.77
CA PHE A 321 -19.92 -26.04 13.54
C PHE A 321 -19.20 -24.86 12.88
N VAL A 322 -19.96 -23.95 12.26
CA VAL A 322 -19.41 -22.74 11.62
C VAL A 322 -19.63 -21.52 12.50
N LEU A 323 -18.54 -20.88 12.94
CA LEU A 323 -18.54 -19.61 13.64
C LEU A 323 -18.25 -18.47 12.66
N ASN A 324 -19.14 -17.48 12.63
CA ASN A 324 -18.96 -16.27 11.83
C ASN A 324 -18.37 -15.15 12.69
N LEU A 325 -17.09 -14.85 12.52
CA LEU A 325 -16.41 -13.75 13.19
C LEU A 325 -16.45 -12.50 12.29
N GLY A 326 -17.28 -11.52 12.62
CA GLY A 326 -17.43 -10.28 11.84
C GLY A 326 -18.68 -10.28 10.92
N PRO A 327 -18.83 -9.28 10.03
CA PRO A 327 -17.84 -8.25 9.67
C PRO A 327 -17.66 -7.15 10.74
N GLN A 328 -18.58 -7.07 11.72
CA GLN A 328 -18.48 -6.15 12.85
C GLN A 328 -18.01 -6.91 14.09
N HIS A 329 -16.72 -6.80 14.42
CA HIS A 329 -16.15 -7.38 15.63
C HIS A 329 -14.97 -6.52 16.11
N PRO A 330 -14.80 -6.27 17.43
CA PRO A 330 -13.71 -5.44 17.94
C PRO A 330 -12.31 -5.92 17.50
N ALA A 331 -12.05 -7.23 17.59
CA ALA A 331 -10.76 -7.82 17.21
C ALA A 331 -10.49 -7.86 15.68
N ALA A 332 -11.45 -7.45 14.85
CA ALA A 332 -11.29 -7.38 13.40
C ALA A 332 -10.67 -6.05 12.92
N HIS A 333 -10.55 -5.05 13.80
CA HIS A 333 -9.97 -3.71 13.53
C HIS A 333 -10.42 -3.07 12.21
N GLY A 334 -11.72 -3.20 11.91
CA GLY A 334 -12.29 -2.78 10.64
C GLY A 334 -13.44 -3.69 10.24
N VAL A 335 -13.60 -3.89 8.94
CA VAL A 335 -14.67 -4.70 8.35
C VAL A 335 -14.06 -5.96 7.75
N LEU A 336 -13.68 -6.89 8.61
CA LEU A 336 -13.18 -8.22 8.22
C LEU A 336 -14.15 -9.27 8.74
N ARG A 337 -14.51 -10.20 7.86
CA ARG A 337 -15.30 -11.37 8.21
C ARG A 337 -14.41 -12.60 8.08
N VAL A 338 -14.40 -13.48 9.08
CA VAL A 338 -13.70 -14.75 9.04
C VAL A 338 -14.70 -15.86 9.34
N LEU A 339 -14.89 -16.76 8.39
CA LEU A 339 -15.72 -17.94 8.55
C LEU A 339 -14.84 -19.06 9.10
N MET A 340 -15.05 -19.43 10.35
CA MET A 340 -14.28 -20.46 11.03
C MET A 340 -15.10 -21.74 11.14
N THR A 341 -14.61 -22.85 10.61
CA THR A 341 -15.11 -24.19 10.92
C THR A 341 -14.42 -24.65 12.19
N MET A 342 -15.21 -24.97 13.21
CA MET A 342 -14.77 -25.29 14.57
C MET A 342 -15.10 -26.74 14.92
N ASP A 343 -14.20 -27.41 15.64
CA ASP A 343 -14.45 -28.64 16.40
C ASP A 343 -14.27 -28.32 17.89
N GLY A 344 -15.39 -28.14 18.61
CA GLY A 344 -15.38 -27.60 19.96
C GLY A 344 -14.73 -26.20 20.03
N GLU A 345 -13.56 -26.12 20.66
CA GLU A 345 -12.77 -24.88 20.80
C GLU A 345 -11.66 -24.73 19.74
N TRP A 346 -11.44 -25.76 18.91
CA TRP A 346 -10.35 -25.85 17.96
C TRP A 346 -10.78 -25.43 16.55
N VAL A 347 -9.90 -24.71 15.86
CA VAL A 347 -10.12 -24.23 14.49
C VAL A 347 -9.68 -25.30 13.50
N GLU A 348 -10.63 -25.86 12.74
CA GLU A 348 -10.35 -26.79 11.64
C GLU A 348 -10.02 -26.05 10.35
N ASN A 349 -10.74 -24.96 10.08
CA ASN A 349 -10.54 -24.12 8.91
C ASN A 349 -10.94 -22.67 9.21
N ALA A 350 -10.23 -21.70 8.65
CA ALA A 350 -10.58 -20.28 8.75
C ALA A 350 -10.49 -19.61 7.39
N GLU A 351 -11.62 -19.19 6.82
CA GLU A 351 -11.72 -18.52 5.53
C GLU A 351 -11.98 -17.01 5.74
N PRO A 352 -10.97 -16.14 5.56
CA PRO A 352 -11.17 -14.69 5.57
C PRO A 352 -11.93 -14.25 4.32
N VAL A 353 -13.03 -13.55 4.53
CA VAL A 353 -13.85 -12.90 3.50
C VAL A 353 -13.51 -11.41 3.50
N VAL A 354 -12.88 -10.97 2.41
CA VAL A 354 -12.39 -9.61 2.17
C VAL A 354 -13.27 -8.88 1.14
N GLY A 355 -12.99 -7.60 0.86
CA GLY A 355 -13.66 -6.83 -0.19
C GLY A 355 -14.80 -5.91 0.28
N TYR A 356 -15.16 -5.93 1.57
CA TYR A 356 -16.22 -5.07 2.12
C TYR A 356 -15.97 -3.56 1.95
N ILE A 357 -14.70 -3.16 1.89
CA ILE A 357 -14.30 -1.76 1.69
C ILE A 357 -13.39 -1.60 0.46
N HIS A 358 -13.48 -2.52 -0.49
CA HIS A 358 -12.81 -2.41 -1.78
C HIS A 358 -13.30 -1.17 -2.53
N ARG A 359 -12.40 -0.22 -2.78
CA ARG A 359 -12.72 1.02 -3.52
C ARG A 359 -12.10 1.05 -4.91
N MET A 360 -11.43 -0.04 -5.29
CA MET A 360 -10.76 -0.19 -6.56
C MET A 360 -9.72 0.93 -6.78
N HIS A 361 -8.79 1.05 -5.82
CA HIS A 361 -7.70 2.03 -5.90
C HIS A 361 -6.88 1.88 -7.20
N GLU A 362 -6.75 0.68 -7.73
CA GLU A 362 -6.02 0.41 -8.96
C GLU A 362 -6.71 1.00 -10.21
N LYS A 363 -8.04 0.83 -10.36
CA LYS A 363 -8.81 1.50 -11.45
C LYS A 363 -8.82 3.01 -11.29
N MET A 364 -8.89 3.50 -10.04
CA MET A 364 -8.77 4.92 -9.75
C MET A 364 -7.46 5.53 -10.25
N GLY A 365 -6.37 4.75 -10.26
CA GLY A 365 -5.08 5.10 -10.85
C GLY A 365 -5.13 5.17 -12.37
N GLU A 366 -5.77 4.19 -13.03
CA GLU A 366 -5.91 4.16 -14.49
C GLU A 366 -6.84 5.23 -15.08
N ASN A 367 -7.60 5.92 -14.24
CA ASN A 367 -8.55 6.97 -14.63
C ASN A 367 -8.09 8.39 -14.25
N ARG A 368 -6.92 8.54 -13.61
CA ARG A 368 -6.40 9.83 -13.13
C ARG A 368 -4.98 10.06 -13.61
N THR A 369 -4.58 11.32 -13.69
CA THR A 369 -3.19 11.64 -13.99
C THR A 369 -2.28 11.25 -12.82
N TRP A 370 -0.98 11.08 -13.08
CA TRP A 370 0.01 10.71 -12.06
C TRP A 370 -0.11 11.53 -10.78
N ALA A 371 -0.23 12.86 -10.90
CA ALA A 371 -0.37 13.79 -9.78
C ALA A 371 -1.74 13.73 -9.09
N LYS A 372 -2.83 13.50 -9.84
CA LYS A 372 -4.18 13.41 -9.27
C LYS A 372 -4.41 12.12 -8.49
N PHE A 373 -3.69 11.04 -8.81
CA PHE A 373 -3.75 9.79 -8.06
C PHE A 373 -2.92 9.80 -6.78
N LEU A 374 -1.88 10.65 -6.69
CA LEU A 374 -0.97 10.70 -5.55
C LEU A 374 -1.66 10.72 -4.17
N PRO A 375 -2.70 11.52 -3.90
CA PRO A 375 -3.36 11.54 -2.59
C PRO A 375 -4.03 10.20 -2.21
N ASN A 376 -4.39 9.36 -3.18
CA ASN A 376 -5.04 8.07 -2.91
C ASN A 376 -4.07 7.10 -2.22
N THR A 377 -2.77 7.20 -2.49
CA THR A 377 -1.76 6.30 -1.91
C THR A 377 -1.72 6.37 -0.38
N SER A 378 -1.92 7.57 0.18
CA SER A 378 -2.03 7.80 1.63
C SER A 378 -3.29 7.21 2.29
N ARG A 379 -4.26 6.75 1.50
CA ARG A 379 -5.55 6.22 1.98
C ARG A 379 -5.66 4.70 1.88
N ILE A 380 -4.64 4.04 1.33
CA ILE A 380 -4.54 2.58 1.25
C ILE A 380 -4.19 2.06 2.64
N ASP A 381 -3.00 2.41 3.15
CA ASP A 381 -2.66 2.26 4.56
C ASP A 381 -2.67 3.64 5.22
N TYR A 382 -3.70 3.88 6.04
CA TYR A 382 -3.87 5.14 6.75
C TYR A 382 -2.98 5.27 7.99
N LEU A 383 -2.32 4.19 8.42
CA LEU A 383 -1.36 4.22 9.54
C LEU A 383 0.06 4.45 9.06
N SER A 384 0.45 3.91 7.89
CA SER A 384 1.80 4.05 7.32
C SER A 384 1.85 4.85 6.00
N ALA A 385 0.92 5.80 5.83
CA ALA A 385 0.69 6.60 4.63
C ALA A 385 1.94 7.23 3.97
N MET A 386 2.96 7.62 4.76
CA MET A 386 4.20 8.18 4.20
C MET A 386 4.98 7.13 3.39
N HIS A 387 5.00 5.87 3.80
CA HIS A 387 5.67 4.80 3.03
C HIS A 387 4.98 4.58 1.68
N TYR A 388 3.65 4.57 1.67
CA TYR A 388 2.86 4.31 0.47
C TYR A 388 3.01 5.42 -0.56
N THR A 389 3.02 6.68 -0.10
CA THR A 389 3.34 7.82 -0.95
C THR A 389 4.78 7.76 -1.45
N HIS A 390 5.74 7.33 -0.63
CA HIS A 390 7.14 7.17 -1.05
C HIS A 390 7.27 6.16 -2.19
N ALA A 391 6.67 4.98 -2.08
CA ALA A 391 6.80 3.97 -3.12
C ALA A 391 6.22 4.41 -4.47
N TYR A 392 5.06 5.08 -4.46
CA TYR A 392 4.44 5.59 -5.68
C TYR A 392 5.26 6.73 -6.31
N VAL A 393 5.75 7.67 -5.50
CA VAL A 393 6.61 8.76 -5.97
C VAL A 393 7.94 8.21 -6.49
N GLY A 394 8.56 7.25 -5.79
CA GLY A 394 9.79 6.58 -6.18
C GLY A 394 9.66 5.80 -7.49
N ALA A 395 8.52 5.14 -7.73
CA ALA A 395 8.26 4.46 -9.02
C ALA A 395 8.22 5.45 -10.20
N VAL A 396 7.59 6.61 -9.99
CA VAL A 396 7.52 7.67 -11.01
C VAL A 396 8.88 8.36 -11.22
N GLU A 397 9.61 8.64 -10.13
CA GLU A 397 10.95 9.22 -10.16
C GLU A 397 11.95 8.29 -10.86
N ARG A 398 11.88 6.98 -10.59
CA ARG A 398 12.67 5.94 -11.27
C ARG A 398 12.39 5.92 -12.77
N ALA A 399 11.12 5.94 -13.17
CA ALA A 399 10.73 5.95 -14.58
C ALA A 399 11.21 7.20 -15.34
N LEU A 400 11.21 8.36 -14.67
CA LEU A 400 11.65 9.64 -15.25
C LEU A 400 13.15 9.93 -15.03
N LYS A 401 13.87 9.08 -14.30
CA LYS A 401 15.28 9.28 -13.90
C LYS A 401 15.50 10.64 -13.23
N ILE A 402 14.59 11.02 -12.34
CA ILE A 402 14.69 12.27 -11.59
C ILE A 402 15.56 12.01 -10.36
N GLU A 403 16.66 12.75 -10.25
CA GLU A 403 17.47 12.77 -9.03
C GLU A 403 16.84 13.72 -8.01
N VAL A 404 16.49 13.18 -6.84
CA VAL A 404 15.92 13.92 -5.73
C VAL A 404 17.07 14.53 -4.91
N PRO A 405 16.96 15.79 -4.45
CA PRO A 405 17.97 16.39 -3.59
C PRO A 405 18.20 15.61 -2.30
N GLU A 406 19.45 15.55 -1.84
CA GLU A 406 19.83 14.79 -0.65
C GLU A 406 19.09 15.25 0.62
N ARG A 407 18.89 16.57 0.81
CA ARG A 407 18.08 17.10 1.92
C ARG A 407 16.67 16.54 1.92
N ALA A 408 16.04 16.46 0.75
CA ALA A 408 14.69 15.94 0.61
C ALA A 408 14.62 14.45 0.98
N GLU A 409 15.65 13.67 0.61
CA GLU A 409 15.74 12.26 0.98
C GLU A 409 15.91 12.04 2.49
N TYR A 410 16.73 12.83 3.18
CA TYR A 410 16.83 12.77 4.65
C TYR A 410 15.50 13.10 5.33
N VAL A 411 14.80 14.14 4.87
CA VAL A 411 13.49 14.50 5.43
C VAL A 411 12.47 13.38 5.15
N ARG A 412 12.47 12.77 3.95
CA ARG A 412 11.63 11.58 3.64
C ARG A 412 11.88 10.45 4.63
N VAL A 413 13.14 10.14 4.93
CA VAL A 413 13.47 9.08 5.90
C VAL A 413 13.00 9.45 7.30
N ILE A 414 13.24 10.68 7.77
CA ILE A 414 12.76 11.14 9.09
C ILE A 414 11.24 11.00 9.20
N THR A 415 10.48 11.51 8.22
CA THR A 415 9.02 11.46 8.27
C THR A 415 8.47 10.04 8.10
N SER A 416 9.12 9.19 7.29
CA SER A 416 8.74 7.79 7.14
C SER A 416 8.99 7.00 8.44
N GLU A 417 10.13 7.16 9.10
CA GLU A 417 10.44 6.44 10.34
C GLU A 417 9.59 6.94 11.53
N LEU A 418 9.27 8.25 11.60
CA LEU A 418 8.26 8.76 12.54
C LEU A 418 6.90 8.09 12.31
N ASN A 419 6.51 7.96 11.04
CA ASN A 419 5.25 7.31 10.70
C ASN A 419 5.28 5.79 10.95
N ARG A 420 6.45 5.14 10.87
CA ARG A 420 6.65 3.74 11.28
C ARG A 420 6.40 3.57 12.79
N ILE A 421 7.03 4.41 13.62
CA ILE A 421 6.81 4.40 15.08
C ILE A 421 5.33 4.64 15.38
N SER A 422 4.72 5.67 14.80
CA SER A 422 3.29 5.96 14.97
C SER A 422 2.38 4.77 14.61
N SER A 423 2.71 4.04 13.52
CA SER A 423 1.97 2.84 13.12
C SER A 423 2.14 1.70 14.13
N HIS A 424 3.36 1.42 14.57
CA HIS A 424 3.62 0.37 15.57
C HIS A 424 2.96 0.66 16.91
N MET A 425 2.85 1.93 17.32
CA MET A 425 2.16 2.32 18.56
C MET A 425 0.66 2.01 18.51
N VAL A 426 -0.01 2.30 17.38
CA VAL A 426 -1.42 1.92 17.21
C VAL A 426 -1.58 0.41 17.24
N TRP A 427 -0.73 -0.31 16.50
CA TRP A 427 -0.75 -1.77 16.49
C TRP A 427 -0.52 -2.35 17.89
N TRP A 428 0.49 -1.89 18.62
CA TRP A 428 0.83 -2.37 19.95
C TRP A 428 -0.32 -2.12 20.94
N GLY A 429 -0.90 -0.91 20.92
CA GLY A 429 -2.07 -0.62 21.73
C GLY A 429 -3.27 -1.50 21.37
N ALA A 430 -3.61 -1.62 20.08
CA ALA A 430 -4.77 -2.35 19.60
C ALA A 430 -4.65 -3.86 19.88
N MET A 431 -3.49 -4.45 19.58
CA MET A 431 -3.19 -5.86 19.86
C MET A 431 -3.35 -6.17 21.35
N LEU A 432 -2.87 -5.30 22.23
CA LEU A 432 -3.04 -5.49 23.67
C LEU A 432 -4.50 -5.35 24.09
N SER A 433 -5.25 -4.41 23.51
CA SER A 433 -6.68 -4.27 23.75
C SER A 433 -7.44 -5.54 23.38
N ASP A 434 -7.09 -6.21 22.28
CA ASP A 434 -7.71 -7.49 21.89
C ASP A 434 -7.43 -8.61 22.88
N LEU A 435 -6.25 -8.58 23.51
CA LEU A 435 -5.84 -9.52 24.54
C LEU A 435 -6.36 -9.12 25.94
N GLY A 436 -7.07 -7.99 26.07
CA GLY A 436 -7.68 -7.49 27.30
C GLY A 436 -6.92 -6.37 28.04
N GLY A 437 -5.75 -5.96 27.54
CA GLY A 437 -4.92 -4.90 28.11
C GLY A 437 -5.28 -3.50 27.59
N LEU A 438 -6.16 -2.80 28.30
CA LEU A 438 -6.68 -1.48 27.88
C LEU A 438 -5.74 -0.29 28.19
N SER A 439 -5.05 -0.30 29.32
CA SER A 439 -4.20 0.85 29.74
C SER A 439 -3.03 1.15 28.78
N PRO A 440 -2.30 0.13 28.24
CA PRO A 440 -1.25 0.37 27.25
C PRO A 440 -1.72 1.13 26.00
N PHE A 441 -2.98 0.90 25.57
CA PHE A 441 -3.57 1.63 24.44
C PHE A 441 -3.56 3.14 24.66
N LEU A 442 -3.90 3.61 25.87
CA LEU A 442 -3.92 5.04 26.18
C LEU A 442 -2.51 5.64 26.22
N TYR A 443 -1.52 4.91 26.74
CA TYR A 443 -0.14 5.37 26.74
C TYR A 443 0.44 5.47 25.33
N ALA A 444 0.15 4.48 24.48
CA ALA A 444 0.56 4.49 23.09
C ALA A 444 0.01 5.69 22.33
N PHE A 445 -1.26 6.05 22.58
CA PHE A 445 -1.89 7.21 21.96
C PHE A 445 -1.31 8.55 22.45
N ASP A 446 -1.05 8.70 23.76
CA ASP A 446 -0.43 9.92 24.31
C ASP A 446 0.92 10.22 23.65
N ASP A 447 1.80 9.21 23.57
CA ASP A 447 3.09 9.38 22.92
C ASP A 447 2.98 9.54 21.39
N ARG A 448 1.99 8.88 20.77
CA ARG A 448 1.71 9.01 19.33
C ARG A 448 1.23 10.41 18.95
N GLU A 449 0.43 11.08 19.79
CA GLU A 449 -0.05 12.43 19.50
C GLU A 449 1.11 13.42 19.28
N ARG A 450 2.24 13.24 19.97
CA ARG A 450 3.45 14.05 19.75
C ARG A 450 4.02 13.92 18.34
N ILE A 451 3.99 12.71 17.77
CA ILE A 451 4.37 12.49 16.37
C ILE A 451 3.37 13.18 15.44
N LEU A 452 2.08 13.07 15.73
CA LEU A 452 1.04 13.68 14.91
C LEU A 452 1.14 15.20 14.88
N ASP A 453 1.41 15.85 16.02
CA ASP A 453 1.60 17.29 16.10
C ASP A 453 2.81 17.75 15.26
N ALA A 454 3.92 17.00 15.31
CA ALA A 454 5.09 17.28 14.49
C ALA A 454 4.81 17.12 12.99
N LEU A 455 4.11 16.05 12.60
CA LEU A 455 3.76 15.82 11.19
C LEU A 455 2.71 16.82 10.69
N GLU A 456 1.76 17.22 11.53
CA GLU A 456 0.78 18.26 11.19
C GLU A 456 1.44 19.60 10.95
N ALA A 457 2.38 20.01 11.80
CA ALA A 457 3.14 21.24 11.60
C ALA A 457 3.88 21.25 10.24
N LEU A 458 4.37 20.09 9.80
CA LEU A 458 5.11 19.95 8.54
C LEU A 458 4.21 19.95 7.29
N CYS A 459 3.10 19.18 7.33
CA CYS A 459 2.31 18.90 6.11
C CYS A 459 0.86 19.38 6.15
N GLY A 460 0.38 19.88 7.30
CA GLY A 460 -0.98 20.38 7.50
C GLY A 460 -2.05 19.29 7.64
N ALA A 461 -1.67 18.03 7.85
CA ALA A 461 -2.59 16.91 8.05
C ALA A 461 -2.11 15.99 9.18
N ARG A 462 -3.04 15.29 9.84
CA ARG A 462 -2.75 14.39 10.97
C ARG A 462 -2.79 12.89 10.62
N LEU A 463 -3.26 12.50 9.44
CA LEU A 463 -3.44 11.08 9.08
C LEU A 463 -3.16 10.82 7.60
N THR A 464 -3.97 11.40 6.70
CA THR A 464 -3.80 11.22 5.26
C THR A 464 -2.74 12.17 4.73
N TYR A 465 -1.49 11.82 4.94
CA TYR A 465 -0.36 12.66 4.56
C TYR A 465 -0.14 12.64 3.05
N CYS A 466 -0.15 13.82 2.44
CA CYS A 466 0.23 14.00 1.04
C CYS A 466 1.39 15.00 0.97
N TYR A 467 2.52 14.62 1.57
CA TYR A 467 3.68 15.51 1.73
C TYR A 467 4.72 15.33 0.61
N TYR A 468 5.00 14.10 0.20
CA TYR A 468 5.97 13.84 -0.88
C TYR A 468 5.43 14.30 -2.23
N ARG A 469 6.34 14.79 -3.08
CA ARG A 469 6.06 15.25 -4.45
C ARG A 469 7.06 14.61 -5.41
N PHE A 470 6.69 14.49 -6.67
CA PHE A 470 7.61 13.97 -7.69
C PHE A 470 8.83 14.89 -7.81
N GLY A 471 10.01 14.39 -7.45
CA GLY A 471 11.29 15.09 -7.41
C GLY A 471 11.65 15.72 -6.06
N GLY A 472 10.89 15.48 -4.98
CA GLY A 472 11.18 16.08 -3.68
C GLY A 472 9.99 16.14 -2.71
N LEU A 473 9.82 17.30 -2.07
CA LEU A 473 8.85 17.53 -0.99
C LEU A 473 7.90 18.68 -1.34
N TYR A 474 6.75 18.74 -0.67
CA TYR A 474 5.81 19.85 -0.83
C TYR A 474 6.35 21.17 -0.26
N ASN A 475 6.83 21.13 0.98
CA ASN A 475 7.50 22.23 1.69
C ASN A 475 8.75 21.69 2.38
N ASP A 476 9.73 22.55 2.67
CA ASP A 476 10.91 22.15 3.43
C ASP A 476 10.58 21.92 4.92
N ALA A 477 11.42 21.14 5.59
CA ALA A 477 11.40 20.99 7.04
C ALA A 477 12.08 22.21 7.69
N ASP A 478 11.37 22.90 8.59
CA ASP A 478 11.88 24.04 9.32
C ASP A 478 12.60 23.62 10.61
N ASP A 479 13.31 24.57 11.23
CA ASP A 479 14.08 24.31 12.46
C ASP A 479 13.17 23.92 13.64
N ALA A 480 11.92 24.41 13.65
CA ALA A 480 10.93 24.07 14.65
C ALA A 480 10.55 22.58 14.59
N PHE A 481 10.29 22.06 13.38
CA PHE A 481 10.06 20.65 13.15
C PHE A 481 11.28 19.82 13.57
N LEU A 482 12.48 20.16 13.10
CA LEU A 482 13.70 19.40 13.43
C LEU A 482 13.95 19.37 14.94
N LYS A 483 13.69 20.48 15.65
CA LYS A 483 13.76 20.52 17.11
C LYS A 483 12.71 19.61 17.76
N ALA A 484 11.46 19.66 17.30
CA ALA A 484 10.38 18.82 17.82
C ALA A 484 10.70 17.32 17.67
N VAL A 485 11.25 16.92 16.52
CA VAL A 485 11.71 15.53 16.29
C VAL A 485 12.84 15.17 17.24
N ARG A 486 13.83 16.06 17.44
CA ARG A 486 14.94 15.82 18.38
C ARG A 486 14.48 15.70 19.83
N ASP A 487 13.47 16.47 20.23
CA ASP A 487 12.86 16.37 21.55
C ASP A 487 12.07 15.04 21.71
N PHE A 488 11.39 14.58 20.65
CA PHE A 488 10.71 13.29 20.62
C PHE A 488 11.68 12.10 20.73
N VAL A 489 12.81 12.14 20.01
CA VAL A 489 13.85 11.10 20.08
C VAL A 489 14.39 10.92 21.50
N LYS A 490 14.47 12.00 22.29
CA LYS A 490 14.88 11.94 23.70
C LYS A 490 13.77 11.43 24.63
N HIS A 491 12.51 11.70 24.28
CA HIS A 491 11.34 11.32 25.07
C HIS A 491 11.04 9.82 25.01
N MET A 492 11.21 9.19 23.86
CA MET A 492 10.77 7.81 23.64
C MET A 492 11.55 6.70 24.35
N PRO A 493 12.88 6.70 24.44
CA PRO A 493 13.63 5.60 25.07
C PRO A 493 13.18 5.22 26.49
N PRO A 494 12.96 6.17 27.45
CA PRO A 494 12.43 5.81 28.77
C PRO A 494 10.99 5.28 28.71
N ARG A 495 10.19 5.70 27.72
CA ARG A 495 8.83 5.21 27.49
C ARG A 495 8.83 3.78 26.96
N LEU A 496 9.69 3.45 26.00
CA LEU A 496 9.86 2.08 25.50
C LEU A 496 10.34 1.13 26.60
N LYS A 497 11.24 1.59 27.48
CA LYS A 497 11.61 0.81 28.67
C LYS A 497 10.41 0.53 29.57
N MET A 498 9.61 1.56 29.88
CA MET A 498 8.38 1.40 30.66
C MET A 498 7.41 0.41 29.99
N TYR A 499 7.29 0.44 28.66
CA TYR A 499 6.45 -0.48 27.90
C TYR A 499 6.94 -1.92 28.02
N ARG A 500 8.25 -2.15 27.98
CA ARG A 500 8.81 -3.49 28.20
C ARG A 500 8.56 -4.00 29.61
N ASP A 501 8.88 -3.18 30.61
CA ASP A 501 8.71 -3.53 32.02
C ASP A 501 7.23 -3.84 32.37
N LEU A 502 6.29 -3.08 31.80
CA LEU A 502 4.86 -3.22 32.10
C LEU A 502 4.18 -4.36 31.32
N VAL A 503 4.56 -4.53 30.05
CA VAL A 503 3.82 -5.35 29.08
C VAL A 503 4.65 -6.51 28.55
N THR A 504 5.84 -6.25 28.01
CA THR A 504 6.65 -7.29 27.35
C THR A 504 7.06 -8.40 28.31
N ASP A 505 7.45 -8.04 29.53
CA ASP A 505 7.90 -9.00 30.56
C ASP A 505 6.74 -9.57 31.38
N ASN A 506 5.49 -9.19 31.06
CA ASN A 506 4.31 -9.67 31.75
C ASN A 506 4.05 -11.16 31.41
N ILE A 507 3.96 -11.98 32.46
CA ILE A 507 3.74 -13.43 32.35
C ILE A 507 2.47 -13.77 31.55
N ILE A 508 1.40 -12.97 31.67
CA ILE A 508 0.14 -13.21 30.96
C ILE A 508 0.34 -13.03 29.46
N LEU A 509 1.03 -11.97 29.04
CA LEU A 509 1.30 -11.73 27.62
C LEU A 509 2.19 -12.83 27.05
N ARG A 510 3.27 -13.17 27.75
CA ARG A 510 4.21 -14.23 27.34
C ARG A 510 3.45 -15.55 27.12
N LYS A 511 2.61 -15.98 28.07
CA LYS A 511 1.79 -17.19 27.94
C LYS A 511 0.79 -17.16 26.77
N ARG A 512 0.36 -15.98 26.31
CA ARG A 512 -0.60 -15.83 25.21
C ARG A 512 0.07 -15.77 23.83
N LEU A 513 1.38 -15.53 23.77
CA LEU A 513 2.09 -15.30 22.50
C LEU A 513 3.24 -16.29 22.24
N GLU A 514 3.90 -16.78 23.29
CA GLU A 514 4.99 -17.74 23.17
C GLU A 514 4.46 -19.11 22.73
N GLY A 515 5.05 -19.66 21.67
CA GLY A 515 4.63 -20.94 21.08
C GLY A 515 3.27 -20.90 20.37
N ILE A 516 2.63 -19.73 20.27
CA ILE A 516 1.34 -19.54 19.59
C ILE A 516 1.54 -18.97 18.20
N GLY A 517 0.85 -19.51 17.19
CA GLY A 517 0.92 -18.98 15.84
C GLY A 517 2.25 -19.22 15.12
N PRO A 518 2.76 -20.47 15.02
CA PRO A 518 4.02 -20.74 14.34
C PRO A 518 3.89 -20.46 12.84
N ILE A 519 4.66 -19.49 12.34
CA ILE A 519 4.75 -19.16 10.91
C ILE A 519 6.19 -19.40 10.47
N SER A 520 6.40 -20.48 9.71
CA SER A 520 7.74 -20.87 9.27
C SER A 520 8.29 -19.93 8.19
N ALA A 521 9.61 -19.92 8.03
CA ALA A 521 10.27 -19.18 6.95
C ALA A 521 9.80 -19.64 5.55
N ASP A 522 9.51 -20.93 5.38
CA ASP A 522 9.00 -21.48 4.12
C ASP A 522 7.55 -21.03 3.85
N MET A 523 6.71 -20.99 4.88
CA MET A 523 5.35 -20.43 4.78
C MET A 523 5.41 -18.95 4.38
N CYS A 524 6.28 -18.15 5.01
CA CYS A 524 6.48 -16.75 4.63
C CYS A 524 6.87 -16.62 3.15
N ARG A 525 7.77 -17.47 2.66
CA ARG A 525 8.21 -17.49 1.25
C ARG A 525 7.07 -17.86 0.30
N LYS A 526 6.30 -18.90 0.62
CA LYS A 526 5.21 -19.42 -0.23
C LYS A 526 4.00 -18.49 -0.31
N TYR A 527 3.71 -17.77 0.77
CA TYR A 527 2.60 -16.81 0.85
C TYR A 527 3.01 -15.37 0.53
N GLY A 528 4.31 -15.09 0.40
CA GLY A 528 4.80 -13.73 0.21
C GLY A 528 4.72 -12.85 1.46
N ALA A 529 4.64 -13.44 2.64
CA ALA A 529 4.63 -12.70 3.91
C ALA A 529 5.97 -12.00 4.13
N THR A 530 5.93 -10.72 4.51
CA THR A 530 7.13 -9.87 4.63
C THR A 530 7.06 -9.00 5.88
N GLY A 531 8.11 -8.22 6.15
CA GLY A 531 8.15 -7.33 7.30
C GLY A 531 8.35 -8.06 8.62
N PRO A 532 7.64 -7.65 9.70
CA PRO A 532 7.78 -8.29 10.99
C PRO A 532 7.43 -9.79 11.00
N VAL A 533 6.60 -10.26 10.06
CA VAL A 533 6.20 -11.67 9.97
C VAL A 533 7.38 -12.55 9.57
N ILE A 534 8.09 -12.21 8.47
CA ILE A 534 9.25 -12.97 8.00
C ILE A 534 10.46 -12.83 8.94
N ARG A 535 10.63 -11.66 9.57
CA ARG A 535 11.66 -11.40 10.58
C ARG A 535 11.42 -12.17 11.88
N GLY A 536 10.16 -12.36 12.26
CA GLY A 536 9.75 -13.21 13.37
C GLY A 536 9.89 -14.71 13.09
N ALA A 537 10.16 -15.10 11.84
CA ALA A 537 10.45 -16.46 11.40
C ALA A 537 11.96 -16.73 11.23
N GLY A 538 12.82 -15.84 11.73
CA GLY A 538 14.29 -16.00 11.70
C GLY A 538 14.98 -15.55 10.42
N VAL A 539 14.28 -14.90 9.48
CA VAL A 539 14.86 -14.46 8.21
C VAL A 539 15.11 -12.95 8.23
N ALA A 540 16.37 -12.56 8.08
CA ALA A 540 16.81 -11.15 8.05
C ALA A 540 16.46 -10.44 6.73
N TYR A 541 15.17 -10.38 6.39
CA TYR A 541 14.66 -9.71 5.20
C TYR A 541 14.13 -8.31 5.54
N ASP A 542 14.71 -7.29 4.89
CA ASP A 542 14.27 -5.90 4.98
C ASP A 542 14.56 -5.19 3.66
N VAL A 543 13.55 -4.58 3.04
CA VAL A 543 13.69 -3.90 1.74
C VAL A 543 14.74 -2.79 1.81
N ARG A 544 14.91 -2.10 2.95
CA ARG A 544 15.91 -1.02 3.12
C ARG A 544 17.36 -1.51 2.97
N ARG A 545 17.62 -2.81 3.14
CA ARG A 545 18.95 -3.43 2.95
C ARG A 545 19.02 -4.33 1.72
N VAL A 546 17.94 -5.07 1.43
CA VAL A 546 17.88 -6.01 0.31
C VAL A 546 17.74 -5.26 -1.02
N GLU A 547 16.92 -4.21 -1.03
CA GLU A 547 16.68 -3.34 -2.19
C GLU A 547 16.82 -1.86 -1.75
N PRO A 548 18.04 -1.41 -1.44
CA PRO A 548 18.23 -0.11 -0.79
C PRO A 548 17.72 1.05 -1.65
N TYR A 549 17.05 2.00 -1.00
CA TYR A 549 16.49 3.19 -1.62
C TYR A 549 16.73 4.43 -0.76
N SER A 550 16.54 5.63 -1.32
CA SER A 550 16.72 6.90 -0.60
C SER A 550 18.11 6.96 0.07
N VAL A 551 18.21 7.48 1.31
CA VAL A 551 19.45 7.57 2.10
C VAL A 551 19.68 6.39 3.05
N TYR A 552 18.79 5.39 3.11
CA TYR A 552 18.98 4.19 3.95
C TYR A 552 20.35 3.48 3.76
N PRO A 553 20.95 3.41 2.55
CA PRO A 553 22.30 2.84 2.39
C PRO A 553 23.39 3.52 3.23
N LYS A 554 23.23 4.82 3.53
CA LYS A 554 24.20 5.63 4.29
C LYS A 554 24.03 5.47 5.81
N LEU A 555 22.95 4.85 6.25
CA LEU A 555 22.55 4.77 7.66
C LEU A 555 22.89 3.41 8.26
N GLN A 556 23.23 3.40 9.54
CA GLN A 556 23.55 2.19 10.29
C GLN A 556 22.36 1.82 11.18
N PHE A 557 21.84 0.62 11.00
CA PHE A 557 20.74 0.09 11.81
C PHE A 557 20.76 -1.43 11.70
N LYS A 558 20.25 -2.09 12.74
CA LYS A 558 20.13 -3.53 12.82
C LYS A 558 18.75 -3.95 12.35
N ILE A 559 18.69 -5.14 11.74
CA ILE A 559 17.41 -5.77 11.40
C ILE A 559 17.09 -6.69 12.58
N PRO A 560 16.04 -6.41 13.39
CA PRO A 560 15.65 -7.30 14.46
C PRO A 560 15.08 -8.59 13.88
N VAL A 561 15.59 -9.73 14.35
CA VAL A 561 15.24 -11.06 13.87
C VAL A 561 15.13 -11.99 15.05
N TYR A 562 14.05 -12.77 15.06
CA TYR A 562 13.72 -13.70 16.11
C TYR A 562 13.40 -15.05 15.46
N PRO A 563 14.14 -16.14 15.76
CA PRO A 563 13.99 -17.42 15.08
C PRO A 563 12.83 -18.28 15.59
N GLN A 564 12.11 -17.85 16.64
CA GLN A 564 11.10 -18.67 17.30
C GLN A 564 9.84 -18.91 16.45
N ALA A 565 9.61 -18.12 15.39
CA ALA A 565 8.47 -18.25 14.47
C ALA A 565 7.08 -18.03 15.11
N ASP A 566 7.00 -17.67 16.38
CA ASP A 566 5.75 -17.50 17.12
C ASP A 566 5.26 -16.04 17.14
N SER A 567 4.11 -15.84 17.77
CA SER A 567 3.49 -14.51 17.93
C SER A 567 4.35 -13.58 18.78
N MET A 568 5.10 -14.12 19.75
CA MET A 568 6.01 -13.34 20.57
C MET A 568 7.21 -12.82 19.78
N ALA A 569 7.78 -13.62 18.87
CA ALA A 569 8.84 -13.20 17.96
C ALA A 569 8.40 -12.00 17.12
N ARG A 570 7.21 -12.07 16.50
CA ARG A 570 6.63 -10.96 15.72
C ARG A 570 6.37 -9.71 16.55
N TYR A 571 6.04 -9.90 17.83
CA TYR A 571 5.88 -8.79 18.77
C TYR A 571 7.21 -8.10 19.08
N LEU A 572 8.24 -8.89 19.41
CA LEU A 572 9.57 -8.37 19.74
C LEU A 572 10.23 -7.66 18.56
N VAL A 573 10.06 -8.18 17.33
CA VAL A 573 10.52 -7.50 16.11
C VAL A 573 10.00 -6.06 16.06
N ARG A 574 8.70 -5.84 16.29
CA ARG A 574 8.11 -4.49 16.22
C ARG A 574 8.55 -3.59 17.37
N MET A 575 8.77 -4.15 18.57
CA MET A 575 9.32 -3.40 19.70
C MET A 575 10.74 -2.90 19.40
N ASP A 576 11.59 -3.78 18.89
CA ASP A 576 12.96 -3.43 18.51
C ASP A 576 13.01 -2.52 17.27
N GLU A 577 12.07 -2.67 16.33
CA GLU A 577 11.95 -1.76 15.18
C GLU A 577 11.68 -0.32 15.62
N MET A 578 10.88 -0.09 16.67
CA MET A 578 10.68 1.26 17.20
C MET A 578 11.99 1.87 17.74
N GLU A 579 12.83 1.06 18.40
CA GLU A 579 14.14 1.50 18.89
C GLU A 579 15.10 1.80 17.73
N GLU A 580 15.17 0.92 16.73
CA GLU A 580 16.01 1.13 15.54
C GLU A 580 15.52 2.31 14.69
N SER A 581 14.22 2.56 14.57
CA SER A 581 13.67 3.76 13.93
C SER A 581 14.12 5.04 14.64
N LEU A 582 14.14 5.06 15.97
CA LEU A 582 14.67 6.21 16.72
C LEU A 582 16.17 6.43 16.42
N HIS A 583 16.95 5.37 16.35
CA HIS A 583 18.37 5.44 16.01
C HIS A 583 18.61 5.94 14.58
N ILE A 584 17.77 5.53 13.62
CA ILE A 584 17.81 6.02 12.23
C ILE A 584 17.49 7.52 12.19
N ILE A 585 16.45 7.95 12.91
CA ILE A 585 16.06 9.36 12.98
C ILE A 585 17.19 10.21 13.57
N GLU A 586 17.82 9.75 14.66
CA GLU A 586 18.93 10.44 15.30
C GLU A 586 20.10 10.67 14.32
N GLN A 587 20.51 9.62 13.58
CA GLN A 587 21.55 9.75 12.55
C GLN A 587 21.15 10.73 11.44
N CYS A 588 19.90 10.68 10.97
CA CYS A 588 19.41 11.60 9.95
C CYS A 588 19.44 13.07 10.45
N LEU A 589 19.08 13.32 11.70
CA LEU A 589 19.11 14.67 12.29
C LEU A 589 20.52 15.23 12.42
N ASP A 590 21.54 14.38 12.54
CA ASP A 590 22.94 14.80 12.66
C ASP A 590 23.62 14.93 11.29
N LEU A 591 23.19 14.17 10.29
CA LEU A 591 23.73 14.19 8.93
C LEU A 591 23.05 15.19 7.99
N ILE A 592 21.82 15.61 8.29
CA ILE A 592 21.04 16.50 7.42
C ILE A 592 21.77 17.83 7.19
N GLN A 593 21.99 18.15 5.92
CA GLN A 593 22.60 19.42 5.51
C GLN A 593 21.55 20.38 4.92
N PRO A 594 21.80 21.70 4.94
CA PRO A 594 21.03 22.67 4.17
C PRO A 594 21.15 22.38 2.66
N GLY A 595 20.06 22.58 1.91
CA GLY A 595 20.01 22.28 0.49
C GLY A 595 18.61 22.47 -0.10
N PRO A 596 18.44 22.30 -1.42
CA PRO A 596 17.11 22.37 -2.03
C PRO A 596 16.26 21.17 -1.59
N PHE A 597 14.96 21.40 -1.36
CA PHE A 597 13.99 20.34 -1.02
C PHE A 597 13.22 19.81 -2.25
N MET A 598 13.47 20.40 -3.42
CA MET A 598 12.80 20.09 -4.68
C MET A 598 13.82 20.05 -5.82
N ALA A 599 13.75 19.02 -6.68
CA ALA A 599 14.60 18.93 -7.85
C ALA A 599 14.31 20.10 -8.82
N PRO A 600 15.34 20.72 -9.42
CA PRO A 600 15.17 21.91 -10.27
C PRO A 600 14.51 21.60 -11.63
N LYS A 601 14.50 20.33 -12.06
CA LYS A 601 14.04 19.91 -13.39
C LYS A 601 12.90 18.90 -13.33
N VAL A 602 11.85 19.19 -12.57
CA VAL A 602 10.63 18.35 -12.59
C VAL A 602 9.70 18.79 -13.72
N PRO A 603 9.33 17.91 -14.67
CA PRO A 603 8.37 18.23 -15.70
C PRO A 603 7.00 18.58 -15.11
N ARG A 604 6.40 19.70 -15.53
CA ARG A 604 5.03 20.08 -15.14
C ARG A 604 3.98 19.07 -15.62
N VAL A 605 4.24 18.48 -16.78
CA VAL A 605 3.41 17.42 -17.37
C VAL A 605 4.22 16.13 -17.32
N LEU A 606 3.72 15.17 -16.55
CA LEU A 606 4.39 13.89 -16.31
C LEU A 606 3.96 12.91 -17.41
N LYS A 607 4.87 12.63 -18.33
CA LYS A 607 4.72 11.57 -19.34
C LYS A 607 5.89 10.61 -19.17
N LEU A 608 5.59 9.44 -18.63
CA LEU A 608 6.60 8.44 -18.31
C LEU A 608 6.94 7.65 -19.59
N PRO A 609 8.22 7.38 -19.89
CA PRO A 609 8.60 6.58 -21.04
C PRO A 609 7.88 5.22 -21.05
N PRO A 610 7.49 4.69 -22.21
CA PRO A 610 6.83 3.39 -22.28
C PRO A 610 7.67 2.31 -21.60
N GLY A 611 7.05 1.54 -20.71
CA GLY A 611 7.76 0.54 -19.93
C GLY A 611 6.99 0.04 -18.72
N ASP A 612 7.58 -0.94 -18.05
CA ASP A 612 7.13 -1.52 -16.79
C ASP A 612 8.17 -1.20 -15.71
N TYR A 613 7.74 -0.51 -14.68
CA TYR A 613 8.58 -0.02 -13.60
C TYR A 613 8.00 -0.47 -12.26
N THR A 614 8.84 -1.02 -11.41
CA THR A 614 8.51 -1.29 -10.00
C THR A 614 9.33 -0.43 -9.08
N TYR A 615 8.79 -0.19 -7.90
CA TYR A 615 9.51 0.39 -6.78
C TYR A 615 8.92 -0.17 -5.49
N ALA A 616 9.79 -0.60 -4.58
CA ALA A 616 9.39 -1.14 -3.29
C ALA A 616 9.97 -0.31 -2.14
N VAL A 617 9.23 -0.29 -1.04
CA VAL A 617 9.65 0.29 0.24
C VAL A 617 9.35 -0.68 1.37
N GLU A 618 10.07 -0.55 2.48
CA GLU A 618 9.72 -1.23 3.71
C GLU A 618 8.67 -0.38 4.45
N ALA A 619 7.38 -0.70 4.32
CA ALA A 619 6.32 -0.13 5.16
C ALA A 619 6.36 -0.76 6.57
N ALA A 620 5.56 -0.25 7.51
CA ALA A 620 5.52 -0.76 8.89
C ALA A 620 5.09 -2.24 8.98
N ARG A 621 4.33 -2.73 7.99
CA ARG A 621 3.81 -4.10 7.91
C ARG A 621 4.64 -5.02 7.03
N GLY A 622 5.63 -4.47 6.31
CA GLY A 622 6.49 -5.19 5.38
C GLY A 622 6.62 -4.54 4.02
N ARG A 623 6.95 -5.33 3.01
CA ARG A 623 7.24 -4.85 1.66
C ARG A 623 5.98 -4.26 1.03
N PHE A 624 5.99 -2.99 0.71
CA PHE A 624 4.98 -2.39 -0.15
C PHE A 624 5.61 -2.12 -1.52
N MET A 625 5.01 -2.64 -2.58
CA MET A 625 5.51 -2.45 -3.94
C MET A 625 4.43 -1.86 -4.83
N VAL A 626 4.82 -0.84 -5.58
CA VAL A 626 4.02 -0.26 -6.65
C VAL A 626 4.62 -0.68 -7.98
N ARG A 627 3.79 -1.26 -8.85
CA ARG A 627 4.15 -1.57 -10.22
C ARG A 627 3.33 -0.74 -11.18
N ILE A 628 4.03 -0.10 -12.11
CA ILE A 628 3.47 0.87 -13.04
C ILE A 628 3.81 0.46 -14.47
N VAL A 629 2.79 0.35 -15.31
CA VAL A 629 2.95 0.26 -16.76
C VAL A 629 2.58 1.60 -17.36
N SER A 630 3.47 2.13 -18.21
CA SER A 630 3.27 3.39 -18.93
C SER A 630 3.26 3.17 -20.44
N ASP A 631 2.44 3.95 -21.15
CA ASP A 631 2.37 4.05 -22.60
C ASP A 631 2.70 5.47 -23.11
N ASN A 632 3.52 6.22 -22.35
CA ASN A 632 3.88 7.63 -22.61
C ASN A 632 2.73 8.64 -22.49
N LYS A 633 1.72 8.32 -21.68
CA LYS A 633 0.59 9.22 -21.38
C LYS A 633 0.70 9.79 -19.97
N GLU A 634 -0.15 10.79 -19.72
CA GLU A 634 -0.28 11.45 -18.41
C GLU A 634 -1.05 10.61 -17.39
N ILE A 635 -1.70 9.56 -17.87
CA ILE A 635 -2.49 8.60 -17.12
C ILE A 635 -1.76 7.26 -17.15
N PRO A 636 -1.59 6.59 -16.00
CA PRO A 636 -1.01 5.24 -15.96
C PRO A 636 -1.78 4.26 -16.85
N TYR A 637 -1.07 3.40 -17.57
CA TYR A 637 -1.72 2.30 -18.29
C TYR A 637 -2.22 1.24 -17.32
N ARG A 638 -1.40 0.89 -16.32
CA ARG A 638 -1.70 -0.04 -15.23
C ARG A 638 -0.97 0.42 -13.96
N VAL A 639 -1.65 0.33 -12.82
CA VAL A 639 -1.03 0.47 -11.49
C VAL A 639 -1.44 -0.73 -10.65
N LYS A 640 -0.50 -1.64 -10.38
CA LYS A 640 -0.69 -2.72 -9.42
C LYS A 640 -0.08 -2.33 -8.08
N LEU A 641 -0.82 -2.57 -7.01
CA LEU A 641 -0.39 -2.32 -5.64
C LEU A 641 -0.24 -3.68 -4.95
N ARG A 642 1.00 -4.04 -4.61
CA ARG A 642 1.29 -5.20 -3.76
C ARG A 642 1.35 -4.72 -2.33
N THR A 643 0.40 -5.16 -1.52
CA THR A 643 0.30 -4.76 -0.11
C THR A 643 0.71 -5.90 0.83
N PRO A 644 1.49 -5.61 1.88
CA PRO A 644 1.96 -6.63 2.80
C PRO A 644 0.81 -7.27 3.59
N SER A 645 -0.24 -6.52 3.93
CA SER A 645 -1.36 -7.05 4.72
C SER A 645 -2.15 -8.13 3.98
N LEU A 646 -2.25 -8.06 2.65
CA LEU A 646 -2.91 -9.08 1.84
C LEU A 646 -2.18 -10.42 1.96
N SER A 647 -0.86 -10.43 1.72
CA SER A 647 -0.03 -11.63 1.84
C SER A 647 0.00 -12.15 3.28
N ASN A 648 0.11 -11.26 4.27
CA ASN A 648 0.11 -11.63 5.69
C ASN A 648 -1.23 -12.23 6.14
N LEU A 649 -2.38 -11.80 5.60
CA LEU A 649 -3.68 -12.40 5.91
C LEU A 649 -3.89 -13.72 5.15
N SER A 650 -3.37 -13.86 3.93
CA SER A 650 -3.59 -15.05 3.11
C SER A 650 -3.05 -16.35 3.72
N LEU A 651 -2.01 -16.27 4.55
CA LEU A 651 -1.48 -17.42 5.31
C LEU A 651 -2.32 -17.79 6.54
N PHE A 652 -3.25 -16.93 6.97
CA PHE A 652 -4.03 -17.13 8.20
C PHE A 652 -4.81 -18.44 8.17
N GLU A 653 -5.39 -18.81 7.02
CA GLU A 653 -6.12 -20.08 6.85
C GLU A 653 -5.25 -21.28 7.21
N GLU A 654 -4.01 -21.35 6.73
CA GLU A 654 -3.10 -22.47 7.02
C GLU A 654 -2.54 -22.37 8.43
N ALA A 655 -2.12 -21.17 8.84
CA ALA A 655 -1.45 -20.95 10.11
C ALA A 655 -2.39 -21.15 11.31
N SER A 656 -3.70 -20.89 11.21
CA SER A 656 -4.63 -21.01 12.34
C SER A 656 -5.15 -22.44 12.58
N LYS A 657 -4.84 -23.41 11.72
CA LYS A 657 -5.38 -24.78 11.83
C LYS A 657 -4.88 -25.46 13.10
N GLY A 658 -5.80 -26.10 13.81
CA GLY A 658 -5.51 -26.78 15.08
C GLY A 658 -5.21 -25.82 16.23
N MET A 659 -5.52 -24.53 16.11
CA MET A 659 -5.43 -23.58 17.22
C MET A 659 -6.75 -23.46 17.95
N MET A 660 -6.69 -23.09 19.24
CA MET A 660 -7.89 -22.64 19.93
C MET A 660 -8.32 -21.27 19.40
N LEU A 661 -9.61 -20.96 19.42
CA LEU A 661 -10.14 -19.67 18.99
C LEU A 661 -9.41 -18.44 19.59
N PRO A 662 -9.12 -18.37 20.91
CA PRO A 662 -8.41 -17.23 21.50
C PRO A 662 -6.97 -17.08 21.00
N ASP A 663 -6.34 -18.18 20.59
CA ASP A 663 -4.96 -18.21 20.10
C ASP A 663 -4.90 -17.81 18.63
N ALA A 664 -5.88 -18.24 17.83
CA ALA A 664 -6.06 -17.76 16.47
C ALA A 664 -6.27 -16.23 16.42
N LEU A 665 -7.05 -15.68 17.35
CA LEU A 665 -7.23 -14.22 17.48
C LEU A 665 -5.94 -13.51 17.91
N ALA A 666 -5.19 -14.08 18.86
CA ALA A 666 -3.90 -13.53 19.27
C ALA A 666 -2.90 -13.51 18.11
N MET A 667 -2.83 -14.60 17.35
CA MET A 667 -2.00 -14.70 16.14
C MET A 667 -2.43 -13.64 15.11
N MET A 668 -3.73 -13.52 14.82
CA MET A 668 -4.28 -12.53 13.89
C MET A 668 -3.87 -11.10 14.26
N ALA A 669 -3.94 -10.76 15.55
CA ALA A 669 -3.53 -9.44 16.04
C ALA A 669 -2.04 -9.16 15.80
N THR A 670 -1.17 -10.18 15.82
CA THR A 670 0.27 -10.01 15.52
C THR A 670 0.59 -9.81 14.03
N LEU A 671 -0.35 -10.07 13.13
CA LEU A 671 -0.19 -9.83 11.69
C LEU A 671 -0.30 -8.34 11.32
N ASP A 672 -0.88 -7.51 12.22
CA ASP A 672 -1.07 -6.06 12.04
C ASP A 672 -1.89 -5.73 10.78
N LEU A 673 -3.14 -6.17 10.76
CA LEU A 673 -4.02 -6.06 9.60
C LEU A 673 -4.67 -4.69 9.51
N VAL A 674 -4.47 -4.01 8.37
CA VAL A 674 -5.21 -2.81 7.99
C VAL A 674 -6.14 -3.16 6.84
N ILE A 675 -7.44 -3.21 7.11
CA ILE A 675 -8.42 -3.72 6.13
C ILE A 675 -8.40 -2.92 4.81
N PRO A 676 -8.31 -1.57 4.79
CA PRO A 676 -8.24 -0.85 3.51
C PRO A 676 -6.97 -1.16 2.70
N ASP A 677 -5.89 -1.64 3.33
CA ASP A 677 -4.67 -2.06 2.67
C ASP A 677 -4.83 -3.43 1.98
N ILE A 678 -5.66 -4.30 2.55
CA ILE A 678 -6.00 -5.61 1.99
C ILE A 678 -6.93 -5.42 0.79
N ASP A 679 -7.98 -4.62 0.97
CA ASP A 679 -9.05 -4.46 -0.01
C ASP A 679 -8.64 -3.56 -1.18
N ARG A 680 -7.89 -2.46 -0.97
CA ARG A 680 -7.48 -1.49 -2.00
C ARG A 680 -8.66 -0.87 -2.79
#